data_AF-A0A2V7DWW7-F1
#
_entry.id   AF-A0A2V7DWW7-F1
#
_cell.length_a   1.000
_cell.length_b   1.000
_cell.length_c   1.000
_cell.angle_alpha   90.00
_cell.angle_beta   90.00
_cell.angle_gamma   90.00
#
_symmetry.space_group_name_H-M   'P 1'
#
loop_
_entity.id
_entity.type
_entity.pdbx_description
1 polymer ?
#
loop_
_entity_poly.entity_id
_entity_poly.type
_entity_poly.pdbx_seq_one_letter_code
_entity_poly.pdbx_strand_id
1 'polypeptide(L)'
;MFRLEEATIDELHAAIRSGEITCVQIVERYIERARAFNGVASVLVTEDGKPVGRVSGTVRAGAPLSFPTATVNASTMFPDLDKYKGKPLEYGRMEATASDPSVQQQYGMIAGVPNGGQVNALATLNIRGERSVTCRGDFDRHPSKGPLPPGAPPMCEIFRHYPDALERAAELDAAYGRNPDLEKMPMYGVVFSFKDPFDTKDIRSTSGGDAAYDIDFPARDHVLVEQLRNKGAIIYAKAVATEYNGRAGNPGGRHEPAKVLPSTLGYQRSSWSGNPANPYDTTRSASLGSSSGSGVSVSTNLVMASLGEETRASTRGPANHNAVALILPHKAMLGFVGGAIGADMYCDRTGILCRTIADCARVLDALEDPVNGYYDPRDPFTTVPRSSILSTPYASHATMPGTPGALRGVRIGVIRESMVYPRGSLTETPIITAVAREIKSVLGGALGATLVESTDPLWTRDLDLEVMKVDFRRALARLVPLFMPDLLFRLGPDGQPVFKEFAAAIGPTEFLPGKTFGTGTMKPIDYCVELAEGRIEPPANLDIATIQEQELAPTFRFQVPQYLTRRAEDWKQRGFRETLTDFAQLNARSKFWGDDQRAAFKNWEEIADPRNPLDGRQGVNERIMLRELLRRVDMMVILENHLDALVRLHTPWPPGKIGGAHQPRGGPRFRRATSRPSTIPSSCCHRTPRATCRRRPARRPPSPSPACRSRSCSGASRARRTSS
;
A
#
# COMPACT_ATOMS: atom_id res chain seq x y z
N MET A 1 9.12 -35.10 15.40
CA MET A 1 9.06 -34.88 13.94
C MET A 1 8.80 -33.39 13.73
N PHE A 2 9.67 -32.68 13.00
CA PHE A 2 9.56 -31.24 12.81
C PHE A 2 8.28 -30.93 12.01
N ARG A 3 7.47 -30.01 12.53
CA ARG A 3 6.25 -29.51 11.89
C ARG A 3 6.52 -28.11 11.36
N LEU A 4 6.33 -27.91 10.06
CA LEU A 4 6.57 -26.62 9.40
C LEU A 4 5.53 -25.56 9.76
N GLU A 5 4.28 -25.97 9.95
CA GLU A 5 3.18 -25.08 10.30
C GLU A 5 3.39 -24.47 11.68
N GLU A 6 3.30 -23.14 11.75
CA GLU A 6 3.51 -22.34 12.96
C GLU A 6 4.91 -22.43 13.58
N ALA A 7 5.88 -23.05 12.90
CA ALA A 7 7.25 -23.11 13.38
C ALA A 7 7.89 -21.71 13.44
N THR A 8 8.61 -21.48 14.53
CA THR A 8 9.48 -20.32 14.73
C THR A 8 10.87 -20.55 14.14
N ILE A 9 11.67 -19.48 14.03
CA ILE A 9 13.07 -19.57 13.56
C ILE A 9 13.90 -20.44 14.51
N ASP A 10 13.69 -20.34 15.82
CA ASP A 10 14.41 -21.12 16.82
C ASP A 10 14.10 -22.62 16.72
N GLU A 11 12.82 -22.98 16.51
CA GLU A 11 12.41 -24.37 16.34
C GLU A 11 13.00 -24.98 15.05
N LEU A 12 13.06 -24.20 13.97
CA LEU A 12 13.75 -24.62 12.74
C LEU A 12 15.24 -24.89 13.01
N HIS A 13 15.94 -23.95 13.65
CA HIS A 13 17.35 -24.12 13.97
C HIS A 13 17.60 -25.33 14.89
N ALA A 14 16.74 -25.55 15.89
CA ALA A 14 16.83 -26.71 16.77
C ALA A 14 16.60 -28.03 16.01
N ALA A 15 15.64 -28.06 15.09
CA ALA A 15 15.38 -29.21 14.24
C ALA A 15 16.55 -29.52 13.29
N ILE A 16 17.19 -28.50 12.72
CA ILE A 16 18.40 -28.66 11.90
C ILE A 16 19.56 -29.23 12.73
N ARG A 17 19.85 -28.64 13.90
CA ARG A 17 20.94 -29.08 14.78
C ARG A 17 20.75 -30.51 15.29
N SER A 18 19.52 -30.89 15.62
CA SER A 18 19.19 -32.27 16.02
C SER A 18 19.18 -33.26 14.85
N GLY A 19 19.18 -32.76 13.60
CA GLY A 19 19.15 -33.58 12.40
C GLY A 19 17.76 -34.08 11.99
N GLU A 20 16.72 -33.47 12.54
CA GLU A 20 15.32 -33.78 12.26
C GLU A 20 14.85 -33.26 10.89
N ILE A 21 15.44 -32.17 10.41
CA ILE A 21 15.20 -31.60 9.08
C ILE A 21 16.49 -30.99 8.51
N THR A 22 16.61 -30.94 7.18
CA THR A 22 17.68 -30.21 6.48
C THR A 22 17.14 -28.98 5.74
N CYS A 23 18.02 -28.10 5.27
CA CYS A 23 17.63 -26.94 4.45
C CYS A 23 16.89 -27.37 3.17
N VAL A 24 17.34 -28.43 2.50
CA VAL A 24 16.67 -28.94 1.30
C VAL A 24 15.26 -29.41 1.63
N GLN A 25 15.11 -30.22 2.69
CA GLN A 25 13.82 -30.76 3.12
C GLN A 25 12.82 -29.66 3.52
N ILE A 26 13.28 -28.55 4.14
CA ILE A 26 12.39 -27.44 4.45
C ILE A 26 11.90 -26.73 3.18
N VAL A 27 12.77 -26.51 2.18
CA VAL A 27 12.38 -25.90 0.90
C VAL A 27 11.42 -26.80 0.13
N GLU A 28 11.68 -28.11 0.07
CA GLU A 28 10.77 -29.08 -0.57
C GLU A 28 9.37 -29.02 0.03
N ARG A 29 9.26 -28.99 1.38
CA ARG A 29 7.96 -28.87 2.06
C ARG A 29 7.24 -27.57 1.74
N TYR A 30 7.95 -26.44 1.61
CA TYR A 30 7.32 -25.19 1.17
C TYR A 30 6.85 -25.26 -0.29
N ILE A 31 7.61 -25.90 -1.19
CA ILE A 31 7.20 -26.14 -2.58
C ILE A 31 5.93 -27.00 -2.64
N GLU A 32 5.85 -28.06 -1.84
CA GLU A 32 4.66 -28.92 -1.73
C GLU A 32 3.44 -28.12 -1.28
N ARG A 33 3.59 -27.27 -0.26
CA ARG A 33 2.51 -26.39 0.22
C ARG A 33 2.11 -25.37 -0.84
N ALA A 34 3.06 -24.79 -1.56
CA ALA A 34 2.76 -23.88 -2.66
C ALA A 34 1.97 -24.59 -3.77
N ARG A 35 2.34 -25.84 -4.11
CA ARG A 35 1.57 -26.66 -5.07
C ARG A 35 0.14 -26.93 -4.59
N ALA A 36 -0.05 -27.12 -3.29
CA ALA A 36 -1.36 -27.40 -2.71
C ALA A 36 -2.28 -26.17 -2.61
N PHE A 37 -1.73 -25.00 -2.26
CA PHE A 37 -2.53 -23.85 -1.81
C PHE A 37 -2.29 -22.54 -2.58
N ASN A 38 -1.28 -22.44 -3.45
CA ASN A 38 -0.90 -21.19 -4.12
C ASN A 38 -1.52 -20.99 -5.53
N GLY A 39 -2.68 -21.59 -5.77
CA GLY A 39 -3.46 -21.45 -7.00
C GLY A 39 -4.41 -20.25 -7.00
N VAL A 40 -5.24 -20.15 -8.05
CA VAL A 40 -6.20 -19.06 -8.26
C VAL A 40 -7.43 -19.22 -7.36
N ALA A 41 -7.82 -18.15 -6.67
CA ALA A 41 -8.96 -18.10 -5.74
C ALA A 41 -10.12 -17.20 -6.23
N SER A 42 -10.14 -16.86 -7.51
CA SER A 42 -11.09 -15.93 -8.12
C SER A 42 -11.68 -16.45 -9.43
N VAL A 43 -12.92 -16.03 -9.70
CA VAL A 43 -13.66 -16.27 -10.95
C VAL A 43 -13.89 -14.96 -11.68
N LEU A 44 -14.05 -15.00 -13.00
CA LEU A 44 -14.42 -13.82 -13.79
C LEU A 44 -15.88 -13.44 -13.53
N VAL A 45 -16.16 -12.15 -13.50
CA VAL A 45 -17.53 -11.61 -13.55
C VAL A 45 -17.79 -11.11 -14.97
N THR A 46 -18.60 -11.86 -15.73
CA THR A 46 -18.92 -11.54 -17.13
C THR A 46 -20.31 -10.95 -17.24
N GLU A 47 -20.62 -10.35 -18.39
CA GLU A 47 -21.93 -9.76 -18.65
C GLU A 47 -23.07 -10.79 -18.55
N ASP A 48 -22.86 -11.98 -19.12
CA ASP A 48 -23.90 -13.00 -19.27
C ASP A 48 -23.73 -14.21 -18.34
N GLY A 49 -22.60 -14.32 -17.62
CA GLY A 49 -22.27 -15.47 -16.79
C GLY A 49 -21.97 -16.76 -17.56
N LYS A 50 -21.72 -16.67 -18.88
CA LYS A 50 -21.34 -17.85 -19.66
C LYS A 50 -19.92 -18.30 -19.32
N PRO A 51 -19.64 -19.62 -19.35
CA PRO A 51 -18.30 -20.14 -19.15
C PRO A 51 -17.30 -19.60 -20.17
N VAL A 52 -16.04 -19.43 -19.76
CA VAL A 52 -14.92 -19.11 -20.64
C VAL A 52 -14.12 -20.38 -21.01
N GLY A 53 -13.35 -20.29 -22.09
CA GLY A 53 -12.46 -21.38 -22.52
C GLY A 53 -11.38 -21.68 -21.48
N ARG A 54 -10.91 -22.94 -21.48
CA ARG A 54 -9.73 -23.32 -20.67
C ARG A 54 -8.50 -22.63 -21.23
N VAL A 55 -7.72 -22.04 -20.34
CA VAL A 55 -6.44 -21.39 -20.65
C VAL A 55 -5.41 -21.73 -19.58
N SER A 56 -4.14 -21.65 -19.94
CA SER A 56 -3.03 -21.86 -19.02
C SER A 56 -2.45 -20.51 -18.59
N GLY A 57 -2.16 -20.39 -17.30
CA GLY A 57 -1.38 -19.27 -16.76
C GLY A 57 0.11 -19.58 -16.66
N THR A 58 0.81 -18.72 -15.95
CA THR A 58 2.23 -18.89 -15.63
C THR A 58 2.46 -20.16 -14.82
N VAL A 59 3.67 -20.71 -14.88
CA VAL A 59 4.07 -21.85 -14.05
C VAL A 59 4.35 -21.36 -12.63
N ARG A 60 3.83 -22.08 -11.63
CA ARG A 60 4.17 -21.90 -10.21
C ARG A 60 4.28 -23.26 -9.52
N ALA A 61 5.37 -23.46 -8.78
CA ALA A 61 5.65 -24.70 -8.07
C ALA A 61 5.64 -25.94 -9.00
N GLY A 62 6.10 -25.75 -10.24
CA GLY A 62 6.25 -26.78 -11.27
C GLY A 62 5.00 -27.06 -12.10
N ALA A 63 3.90 -26.33 -11.92
CA ALA A 63 2.67 -26.52 -12.70
C ALA A 63 2.11 -25.20 -13.26
N PRO A 64 1.58 -25.18 -14.50
CA PRO A 64 0.83 -24.03 -15.00
C PRO A 64 -0.39 -23.74 -14.14
N LEU A 65 -0.65 -22.46 -13.87
CA LEU A 65 -1.89 -22.05 -13.19
C LEU A 65 -3.12 -22.43 -14.03
N SER A 66 -4.11 -23.00 -13.35
CA SER A 66 -5.44 -23.25 -13.90
C SER A 66 -6.42 -22.20 -13.41
N PHE A 67 -7.26 -21.70 -14.31
CA PHE A 67 -8.30 -20.73 -14.00
C PHE A 67 -9.68 -21.38 -14.03
N PRO A 68 -10.59 -21.02 -13.11
CA PRO A 68 -11.99 -21.44 -13.20
C PRO A 68 -12.61 -21.02 -14.55
N THR A 69 -13.27 -21.96 -15.22
CA THR A 69 -14.01 -21.68 -16.47
C THR A 69 -15.41 -21.14 -16.21
N ALA A 70 -16.00 -21.50 -15.06
CA ALA A 70 -17.26 -20.92 -14.62
C ALA A 70 -17.08 -19.43 -14.29
N THR A 71 -18.08 -18.64 -14.66
CA THR A 71 -18.09 -17.19 -14.44
C THR A 71 -19.35 -16.79 -13.66
N VAL A 72 -19.34 -15.57 -13.13
CA VAL A 72 -20.47 -14.97 -12.43
C VAL A 72 -21.14 -13.96 -13.36
N ASN A 73 -22.47 -14.06 -13.52
CA ASN A 73 -23.22 -13.06 -14.26
C ASN A 73 -23.25 -11.74 -13.46
N ALA A 74 -22.85 -10.64 -14.08
CA ALA A 74 -22.75 -9.33 -13.42
C ALA A 74 -24.07 -8.85 -12.78
N SER A 75 -25.23 -9.18 -13.36
CA SER A 75 -26.54 -8.82 -12.79
C SER A 75 -26.80 -9.45 -11.41
N THR A 76 -26.12 -10.54 -11.06
CA THR A 76 -26.22 -11.16 -9.72
C THR A 76 -25.48 -10.35 -8.66
N MET A 77 -24.48 -9.55 -9.05
CA MET A 77 -23.71 -8.68 -8.16
C MET A 77 -24.23 -7.24 -8.16
N PHE A 78 -24.85 -6.82 -9.26
CA PHE A 78 -25.38 -5.48 -9.48
C PHE A 78 -26.88 -5.59 -9.81
N PRO A 79 -27.78 -5.57 -8.81
CA PRO A 79 -29.21 -5.89 -9.01
C PRO A 79 -29.98 -4.86 -9.87
N ASP A 80 -29.46 -3.64 -10.01
CA ASP A 80 -30.02 -2.58 -10.86
C ASP A 80 -29.13 -2.30 -12.09
N LEU A 81 -28.40 -3.32 -12.58
CA LEU A 81 -27.49 -3.17 -13.72
C LEU A 81 -28.19 -2.72 -15.00
N ASP A 82 -29.44 -3.15 -15.21
CA ASP A 82 -30.31 -2.74 -16.32
C ASP A 82 -30.61 -1.23 -16.33
N LYS A 83 -30.56 -0.58 -15.16
CA LYS A 83 -30.78 0.85 -14.99
C LYS A 83 -29.51 1.68 -15.12
N TYR A 84 -28.35 1.04 -15.20
CA TYR A 84 -27.07 1.74 -15.27
C TYR A 84 -26.91 2.50 -16.59
N LYS A 85 -26.66 3.82 -16.52
CA LYS A 85 -26.52 4.73 -17.67
C LYS A 85 -25.12 5.33 -17.82
N GLY A 86 -24.12 4.77 -17.13
CA GLY A 86 -22.74 5.26 -17.15
C GLY A 86 -21.89 4.69 -18.30
N LYS A 87 -20.57 4.91 -18.21
CA LYS A 87 -19.59 4.32 -19.14
C LYS A 87 -19.65 2.78 -19.08
N PRO A 88 -19.38 2.04 -20.17
CA PRO A 88 -19.41 0.58 -20.16
C PRO A 88 -18.61 -0.04 -18.99
N LEU A 89 -19.09 -1.15 -18.44
CA LEU A 89 -18.39 -1.85 -17.37
C LEU A 89 -17.19 -2.64 -17.89
N GLU A 90 -16.13 -2.72 -17.07
CA GLU A 90 -14.94 -3.53 -17.33
C GLU A 90 -15.18 -4.99 -16.96
N TYR A 91 -16.00 -5.70 -17.74
CA TYR A 91 -16.26 -7.13 -17.54
C TYR A 91 -14.98 -7.97 -17.49
N GLY A 92 -15.04 -9.02 -16.69
CA GLY A 92 -13.98 -10.00 -16.53
C GLY A 92 -13.66 -10.71 -17.84
N ARG A 93 -12.37 -10.90 -18.11
CA ARG A 93 -11.89 -11.64 -19.28
C ARG A 93 -10.57 -12.35 -18.98
N MET A 94 -10.27 -13.39 -19.75
CA MET A 94 -8.92 -13.89 -19.87
C MET A 94 -8.17 -13.06 -20.91
N GLU A 95 -6.93 -12.70 -20.64
CA GLU A 95 -6.07 -11.98 -21.56
C GLU A 95 -4.64 -12.51 -21.51
N ALA A 96 -3.97 -12.55 -22.67
CA ALA A 96 -2.56 -12.90 -22.75
C ALA A 96 -1.70 -11.88 -21.99
N THR A 97 -0.65 -12.32 -21.33
CA THR A 97 0.26 -11.39 -20.64
C THR A 97 1.14 -10.63 -21.65
N ALA A 98 1.60 -9.44 -21.28
CA ALA A 98 2.52 -8.60 -22.06
C ALA A 98 3.93 -9.18 -22.06
N SER A 99 4.37 -9.66 -20.90
CA SER A 99 5.70 -10.27 -20.73
C SER A 99 5.81 -11.64 -21.40
N ASP A 100 4.75 -12.45 -21.38
CA ASP A 100 4.67 -13.74 -22.08
C ASP A 100 3.29 -13.95 -22.75
N PRO A 101 3.19 -13.68 -24.06
CA PRO A 101 1.93 -13.84 -24.78
C PRO A 101 1.40 -15.29 -24.85
N SER A 102 2.21 -16.29 -24.48
CA SER A 102 1.81 -17.71 -24.48
C SER A 102 0.94 -18.10 -23.27
N VAL A 103 0.95 -17.28 -22.21
CA VAL A 103 0.18 -17.51 -20.98
C VAL A 103 -0.87 -16.42 -20.78
N GLN A 104 -1.92 -16.76 -20.03
CA GLN A 104 -3.09 -15.91 -19.80
C GLN A 104 -3.25 -15.54 -18.33
N GLN A 105 -3.94 -14.42 -18.07
CA GLN A 105 -4.32 -13.97 -16.73
C GLN A 105 -5.73 -13.38 -16.75
N GLN A 106 -6.39 -13.34 -15.58
CA GLN A 106 -7.67 -12.67 -15.41
C GLN A 106 -7.48 -11.15 -15.45
N TYR A 107 -8.32 -10.43 -16.20
CA TYR A 107 -8.42 -8.97 -16.30
C TYR A 107 -9.87 -8.54 -16.02
N GLY A 108 -10.10 -7.26 -15.71
CA GLY A 108 -11.43 -6.71 -15.43
C GLY A 108 -12.06 -7.23 -14.15
N MET A 109 -13.39 -7.25 -14.08
CA MET A 109 -14.11 -7.69 -12.88
C MET A 109 -13.88 -9.16 -12.54
N ILE A 110 -13.64 -9.42 -11.26
CA ILE A 110 -13.51 -10.75 -10.67
C ILE A 110 -14.32 -10.83 -9.37
N ALA A 111 -14.69 -12.04 -8.97
CA ALA A 111 -15.28 -12.34 -7.68
C ALA A 111 -14.47 -13.41 -6.95
N GLY A 112 -14.46 -13.35 -5.63
CA GLY A 112 -13.78 -14.37 -4.80
C GLY A 112 -14.59 -15.66 -4.73
N VAL A 113 -13.91 -16.80 -4.69
CA VAL A 113 -14.54 -18.12 -4.62
C VAL A 113 -14.73 -18.52 -3.16
N PRO A 114 -15.94 -18.84 -2.69
CA PRO A 114 -16.15 -19.36 -1.34
C PRO A 114 -15.43 -20.70 -1.13
N ASN A 115 -14.74 -20.86 0.01
CA ASN A 115 -13.98 -22.07 0.35
C ASN A 115 -13.06 -22.54 -0.78
N GLY A 116 -12.36 -21.60 -1.43
CA GLY A 116 -11.64 -21.85 -2.68
C GLY A 116 -10.46 -22.82 -2.56
N GLY A 117 -9.99 -23.12 -1.34
CA GLY A 117 -8.85 -24.01 -1.10
C GLY A 117 -7.51 -23.48 -1.63
N GLN A 118 -7.50 -22.26 -2.16
CA GLN A 118 -6.37 -21.60 -2.80
C GLN A 118 -6.30 -20.16 -2.31
N VAL A 119 -5.10 -19.58 -2.27
CA VAL A 119 -4.88 -18.23 -1.72
C VAL A 119 -4.08 -17.28 -2.62
N ASN A 120 -3.39 -17.80 -3.64
CA ASN A 120 -2.57 -17.00 -4.57
C ASN A 120 -1.63 -15.99 -3.86
N ALA A 121 -0.80 -16.46 -2.92
CA ALA A 121 0.06 -15.61 -2.10
C ALA A 121 1.43 -15.29 -2.74
N LEU A 122 1.99 -16.23 -3.51
CA LEU A 122 3.32 -16.13 -4.14
C LEU A 122 3.18 -15.95 -5.65
N ALA A 123 3.92 -14.97 -6.19
CA ALA A 123 3.89 -14.55 -7.58
C ALA A 123 4.83 -15.37 -8.47
N THR A 124 6.10 -15.43 -8.09
CA THR A 124 7.19 -16.09 -8.83
C THR A 124 8.06 -16.82 -7.81
N LEU A 125 8.31 -18.10 -8.00
CA LEU A 125 9.15 -18.90 -7.10
C LEU A 125 10.56 -19.03 -7.67
N ASN A 126 11.57 -19.08 -6.81
CA ASN A 126 12.96 -19.29 -7.17
C ASN A 126 13.23 -20.78 -7.42
N ILE A 127 12.60 -21.29 -8.48
CA ILE A 127 12.77 -22.66 -8.98
C ILE A 127 13.24 -22.55 -10.42
N ARG A 128 14.24 -23.36 -10.78
CA ARG A 128 14.79 -23.44 -12.14
C ARG A 128 13.70 -23.44 -13.21
N GLY A 129 13.83 -22.55 -14.17
CA GLY A 129 12.95 -22.47 -15.34
C GLY A 129 11.61 -21.73 -15.14
N GLU A 130 11.19 -21.41 -13.91
CA GLU A 130 9.98 -20.60 -13.65
C GLU A 130 10.26 -19.24 -12.98
N ARG A 131 11.50 -18.99 -12.56
CA ARG A 131 11.92 -17.77 -11.83
C ARG A 131 12.11 -16.51 -12.69
N SER A 132 12.06 -16.63 -14.02
CA SER A 132 12.15 -15.53 -15.00
C SER A 132 11.37 -15.87 -16.27
N VAL A 133 10.76 -14.86 -16.88
CA VAL A 133 10.14 -14.93 -18.22
C VAL A 133 11.21 -14.81 -19.31
N THR A 134 12.21 -13.95 -19.11
CA THR A 134 13.34 -13.79 -20.02
C THR A 134 14.15 -15.08 -20.13
N CYS A 135 14.43 -15.73 -18.99
CA CYS A 135 15.22 -16.96 -18.89
C CYS A 135 14.33 -18.14 -18.47
N ARG A 136 13.27 -18.41 -19.23
CA ARG A 136 12.29 -19.46 -18.93
C ARG A 136 12.75 -20.86 -19.36
N GLY A 137 12.22 -21.89 -18.68
CA GLY A 137 12.46 -23.29 -19.01
C GLY A 137 13.95 -23.63 -19.09
N ASP A 138 14.35 -24.29 -20.18
CA ASP A 138 15.74 -24.71 -20.39
C ASP A 138 16.73 -23.54 -20.60
N PHE A 139 16.27 -22.30 -20.72
CA PHE A 139 17.16 -21.12 -20.71
C PHE A 139 17.76 -20.85 -19.32
N ASP A 140 17.23 -21.48 -18.28
CA ASP A 140 17.75 -21.45 -16.91
C ASP A 140 18.24 -22.83 -16.45
N ARG A 141 18.51 -23.76 -17.37
CA ARG A 141 19.04 -25.08 -17.00
C ARG A 141 20.38 -24.95 -16.29
N HIS A 142 20.59 -25.75 -15.25
CA HIS A 142 21.82 -25.75 -14.46
C HIS A 142 23.08 -25.95 -15.35
N PRO A 143 24.19 -25.22 -15.12
CA PRO A 143 25.43 -25.32 -15.90
C PRO A 143 25.96 -26.73 -16.12
N SER A 144 25.84 -27.61 -15.13
CA SER A 144 26.28 -29.02 -15.23
C SER A 144 25.51 -29.85 -16.27
N LYS A 145 24.38 -29.35 -16.79
CA LYS A 145 23.59 -29.99 -17.84
C LYS A 145 24.06 -29.62 -19.26
N GLY A 146 25.15 -28.85 -19.38
CA GLY A 146 25.74 -28.44 -20.64
C GLY A 146 25.35 -27.03 -21.08
N PRO A 147 25.57 -26.67 -22.36
CA PRO A 147 25.26 -25.34 -22.87
C PRO A 147 23.75 -25.06 -22.88
N LEU A 148 23.42 -23.77 -22.88
CA LEU A 148 22.05 -23.31 -23.13
C LEU A 148 21.61 -23.67 -24.55
N PRO A 149 20.30 -23.98 -24.75
CA PRO A 149 19.78 -24.27 -26.07
C PRO A 149 19.82 -23.03 -27.00
N PRO A 150 19.82 -23.21 -28.33
CA PRO A 150 19.75 -22.11 -29.28
C PRO A 150 18.55 -21.19 -29.01
N GLY A 151 18.76 -19.88 -29.14
CA GLY A 151 17.73 -18.86 -28.88
C GLY A 151 17.65 -18.36 -27.44
N ALA A 152 18.40 -18.96 -26.50
CA ALA A 152 18.52 -18.41 -25.15
C ALA A 152 19.16 -17.01 -25.18
N PRO A 153 18.56 -15.99 -24.54
CA PRO A 153 19.16 -14.68 -24.42
C PRO A 153 20.53 -14.74 -23.72
N PRO A 154 21.56 -13.99 -24.15
CA PRO A 154 22.92 -14.10 -23.60
C PRO A 154 23.04 -13.87 -22.09
N MET A 155 22.21 -12.99 -21.51
CA MET A 155 22.15 -12.74 -20.06
C MET A 155 21.64 -13.94 -19.25
N CYS A 156 20.99 -14.91 -19.89
CA CYS A 156 20.58 -16.15 -19.22
C CYS A 156 21.77 -17.04 -18.85
N GLU A 157 22.92 -16.88 -19.50
CA GLU A 157 24.15 -17.53 -19.04
C GLU A 157 24.54 -17.02 -17.66
N ILE A 158 24.45 -15.71 -17.39
CA ILE A 158 24.71 -15.17 -16.05
C ILE A 158 23.64 -15.65 -15.06
N PHE A 159 22.38 -15.57 -15.47
CA PHE A 159 21.25 -15.91 -14.61
C PHE A 159 21.32 -17.34 -14.07
N ARG A 160 21.62 -18.31 -14.95
CA ARG A 160 21.63 -19.72 -14.58
C ARG A 160 22.77 -20.09 -13.62
N HIS A 161 23.77 -19.22 -13.41
CA HIS A 161 24.81 -19.43 -12.38
C HIS A 161 24.37 -19.00 -10.99
N TYR A 162 23.26 -18.27 -10.85
CA TYR A 162 22.68 -18.06 -9.53
C TYR A 162 21.95 -19.33 -9.09
N PRO A 163 22.21 -19.82 -7.86
CA PRO A 163 21.51 -20.99 -7.35
C PRO A 163 20.03 -20.68 -7.19
N ASP A 164 19.16 -21.64 -7.52
CA ASP A 164 17.76 -21.56 -7.13
C ASP A 164 17.58 -21.87 -5.63
N ALA A 165 16.34 -21.87 -5.11
CA ALA A 165 16.11 -22.09 -3.69
C ALA A 165 16.56 -23.49 -3.21
N LEU A 166 16.40 -24.53 -4.02
CA LEU A 166 16.80 -25.89 -3.67
C LEU A 166 18.32 -26.06 -3.75
N GLU A 167 18.94 -25.48 -4.77
CA GLU A 167 20.40 -25.47 -4.93
C GLU A 167 21.06 -24.70 -3.78
N ARG A 168 20.51 -23.53 -3.41
CA ARG A 168 21.03 -22.77 -2.27
C ARG A 168 20.87 -23.53 -0.96
N ALA A 169 19.75 -24.22 -0.78
CA ALA A 169 19.54 -25.07 0.38
C ALA A 169 20.56 -26.24 0.43
N ALA A 170 20.83 -26.87 -0.71
CA ALA A 170 21.82 -27.94 -0.82
C ALA A 170 23.25 -27.46 -0.54
N GLU A 171 23.62 -26.26 -1.01
CA GLU A 171 24.90 -25.62 -0.68
C GLU A 171 25.05 -25.41 0.83
N LEU A 172 24.00 -24.90 1.49
CA LEU A 172 24.00 -24.68 2.95
C LEU A 172 24.12 -26.00 3.71
N ASP A 173 23.35 -27.02 3.32
CA ASP A 173 23.41 -28.36 3.92
C ASP A 173 24.80 -29.00 3.73
N ALA A 174 25.40 -28.87 2.55
CA ALA A 174 26.72 -29.42 2.26
C ALA A 174 27.85 -28.71 3.02
N ALA A 175 27.76 -27.38 3.15
CA ALA A 175 28.80 -26.59 3.79
C ALA A 175 28.76 -26.66 5.32
N TYR A 176 27.57 -26.72 5.92
CA TYR A 176 27.40 -26.57 7.38
C TYR A 176 26.65 -27.74 8.04
N GLY A 177 25.81 -28.46 7.29
CA GLY A 177 24.99 -29.55 7.79
C GLY A 177 24.24 -29.18 9.07
N ARG A 178 24.49 -29.94 10.14
CA ARG A 178 23.86 -29.75 11.45
C ARG A 178 24.59 -28.75 12.36
N ASN A 179 25.71 -28.20 11.91
CA ASN A 179 26.59 -27.36 12.72
C ASN A 179 26.74 -25.93 12.15
N PRO A 180 25.65 -25.21 11.83
CA PRO A 180 25.76 -23.81 11.40
C PRO A 180 26.22 -22.91 12.55
N ASP A 181 27.08 -21.95 12.21
CA ASP A 181 27.41 -20.81 13.08
C ASP A 181 26.25 -19.81 13.05
N LEU A 182 25.29 -19.99 13.98
CA LEU A 182 24.07 -19.17 14.05
C LEU A 182 24.32 -17.74 14.55
N GLU A 183 25.50 -17.43 15.09
CA GLU A 183 25.86 -16.05 15.41
C GLU A 183 26.14 -15.26 14.12
N LYS A 184 26.83 -15.89 13.16
CA LYS A 184 27.10 -15.31 11.84
C LYS A 184 25.97 -15.51 10.84
N MET A 185 25.22 -16.60 10.99
CA MET A 185 24.10 -16.98 10.12
C MET A 185 22.81 -17.13 10.92
N PRO A 186 22.31 -16.04 11.53
CA PRO A 186 21.07 -16.09 12.31
C PRO A 186 19.84 -16.44 11.47
N MET A 187 19.94 -16.46 10.13
CA MET A 187 18.86 -16.82 9.21
C MET A 187 19.12 -18.15 8.49
N TYR A 188 20.03 -19.00 8.99
CA TYR A 188 20.39 -20.26 8.35
C TYR A 188 19.17 -21.16 8.08
N GLY A 189 18.87 -21.40 6.80
CA GLY A 189 17.74 -22.22 6.38
C GLY A 189 16.37 -21.53 6.47
N VAL A 190 16.30 -20.30 6.97
CA VAL A 190 15.05 -19.53 7.05
C VAL A 190 14.58 -19.16 5.64
N VAL A 191 13.35 -19.55 5.31
CA VAL A 191 12.78 -19.39 3.97
C VAL A 191 11.96 -18.11 3.87
N PHE A 192 12.37 -17.22 2.97
CA PHE A 192 11.76 -15.89 2.79
C PHE A 192 10.97 -15.77 1.49
N SER A 193 9.90 -14.97 1.56
CA SER A 193 9.39 -14.27 0.37
C SER A 193 9.60 -12.77 0.47
N PHE A 194 9.75 -12.09 -0.66
CA PHE A 194 9.83 -10.63 -0.73
C PHE A 194 8.68 -10.12 -1.57
N LYS A 195 8.03 -9.02 -1.16
CA LYS A 195 7.10 -8.30 -2.05
C LYS A 195 7.79 -8.07 -3.41
N ASP A 196 7.08 -8.26 -4.52
CA ASP A 196 7.66 -8.20 -5.88
C ASP A 196 8.56 -6.98 -6.23
N PRO A 197 8.31 -5.77 -5.71
CA PRO A 197 9.12 -4.59 -6.04
C PRO A 197 10.59 -4.62 -5.60
N PHE A 198 10.95 -5.39 -4.56
CA PHE A 198 12.34 -5.47 -4.10
C PHE A 198 13.19 -6.16 -5.16
N ASP A 199 14.39 -5.68 -5.49
CA ASP A 199 15.27 -6.37 -6.42
C ASP A 199 15.82 -7.69 -5.86
N THR A 200 15.73 -8.76 -6.64
CA THR A 200 16.41 -10.05 -6.39
C THR A 200 17.07 -10.51 -7.68
N LYS A 201 18.38 -10.67 -7.72
CA LYS A 201 19.15 -10.87 -8.98
C LYS A 201 18.84 -12.19 -9.71
N ASP A 202 18.17 -13.11 -9.05
CA ASP A 202 17.84 -14.47 -9.48
C ASP A 202 16.33 -14.73 -9.58
N ILE A 203 15.49 -13.71 -9.42
CA ILE A 203 14.03 -13.83 -9.60
C ILE A 203 13.53 -12.56 -10.28
N ARG A 204 12.57 -12.66 -11.21
CA ARG A 204 11.97 -11.47 -11.82
C ARG A 204 11.50 -10.48 -10.75
N SER A 205 11.73 -9.19 -10.99
CA SER A 205 11.36 -8.11 -10.07
C SER A 205 10.72 -6.98 -10.89
N THR A 206 9.39 -6.89 -10.86
CA THR A 206 8.59 -6.06 -11.80
C THR A 206 7.55 -5.19 -11.10
N SER A 207 7.61 -5.12 -9.77
CA SER A 207 6.61 -4.43 -8.93
C SER A 207 5.18 -4.94 -9.17
N GLY A 208 5.02 -6.24 -9.43
CA GLY A 208 3.77 -6.90 -9.78
C GLY A 208 3.27 -6.62 -11.19
N GLY A 209 3.81 -5.60 -11.88
CA GLY A 209 3.38 -5.24 -13.22
C GLY A 209 3.71 -6.32 -14.25
N ASP A 210 2.79 -6.54 -15.18
CA ASP A 210 3.03 -7.31 -16.39
C ASP A 210 3.52 -6.36 -17.49
N ALA A 211 4.84 -6.21 -17.54
CA ALA A 211 5.56 -5.41 -18.51
C ALA A 211 6.63 -6.24 -19.21
N ALA A 212 6.80 -6.04 -20.52
CA ALA A 212 7.82 -6.70 -21.32
C ALA A 212 9.21 -6.03 -21.13
N TYR A 213 9.89 -6.35 -20.03
CA TYR A 213 11.30 -6.02 -19.82
C TYR A 213 12.19 -6.81 -20.80
N ASP A 214 13.30 -6.23 -21.23
CA ASP A 214 14.30 -7.02 -21.97
C ASP A 214 14.98 -8.02 -21.01
N ILE A 215 15.20 -7.60 -19.76
CA ILE A 215 15.74 -8.42 -18.67
C ILE A 215 14.86 -8.25 -17.43
N ASP A 216 13.97 -9.21 -17.17
CA ASP A 216 12.94 -9.09 -16.11
C ASP A 216 13.47 -9.28 -14.67
N PHE A 217 14.72 -9.70 -14.51
CA PHE A 217 15.46 -9.71 -13.24
C PHE A 217 16.53 -8.60 -13.19
N PRO A 218 16.80 -8.03 -12.01
CA PRO A 218 17.82 -7.00 -11.81
C PRO A 218 19.23 -7.61 -11.84
N ALA A 219 20.23 -6.78 -12.13
CA ALA A 219 21.63 -7.22 -12.12
C ALA A 219 22.18 -7.46 -10.69
N ARG A 220 21.54 -6.93 -9.66
CA ARG A 220 21.94 -7.05 -8.24
C ARG A 220 20.73 -7.25 -7.34
N ASP A 221 21.00 -7.68 -6.12
CA ASP A 221 20.01 -7.74 -5.05
C ASP A 221 19.75 -6.34 -4.48
N HIS A 222 18.56 -6.14 -3.92
CA HIS A 222 18.32 -5.08 -2.94
C HIS A 222 19.22 -5.33 -1.72
N VAL A 223 19.73 -4.29 -1.05
CA VAL A 223 20.66 -4.43 0.09
C VAL A 223 20.11 -5.34 1.20
N LEU A 224 18.81 -5.19 1.53
CA LEU A 224 18.13 -6.08 2.49
C LEU A 224 18.09 -7.56 2.07
N VAL A 225 17.95 -7.86 0.77
CA VAL A 225 18.02 -9.25 0.26
C VAL A 225 19.43 -9.80 0.43
N GLU A 226 20.43 -9.00 0.07
CA GLU A 226 21.85 -9.36 0.21
C GLU A 226 22.23 -9.63 1.66
N GLN A 227 21.82 -8.76 2.60
CA GLN A 227 22.10 -8.92 4.03
C GLN A 227 21.52 -10.23 4.58
N LEU A 228 20.29 -10.61 4.21
CA LEU A 228 19.71 -11.87 4.64
C LEU A 228 20.43 -13.08 4.03
N ARG A 229 20.80 -13.02 2.73
CA ARG A 229 21.57 -14.09 2.06
C ARG A 229 22.91 -14.35 2.73
N ASN A 230 23.63 -13.28 3.06
CA ASN A 230 24.90 -13.33 3.77
C ASN A 230 24.77 -13.98 5.15
N LYS A 231 23.57 -13.93 5.74
CA LYS A 231 23.24 -14.49 7.04
C LYS A 231 22.49 -15.84 6.96
N GLY A 232 22.55 -16.51 5.82
CA GLY A 232 22.07 -17.89 5.64
C GLY A 232 20.63 -18.04 5.17
N ALA A 233 19.93 -16.95 4.87
CA ALA A 233 18.55 -16.99 4.39
C ALA A 233 18.42 -17.61 2.99
N ILE A 234 17.30 -18.31 2.77
CA ILE A 234 16.90 -18.83 1.46
C ILE A 234 15.82 -17.92 0.89
N ILE A 235 16.16 -17.20 -0.19
CA ILE A 235 15.22 -16.30 -0.88
C ILE A 235 14.42 -17.14 -1.88
N TYR A 236 13.21 -17.51 -1.46
CA TYR A 236 12.41 -18.53 -2.11
C TYR A 236 11.41 -17.99 -3.12
N ALA A 237 10.82 -16.81 -2.89
CA ALA A 237 9.77 -16.32 -3.77
C ALA A 237 9.57 -14.81 -3.76
N LYS A 238 9.00 -14.29 -4.84
CA LYS A 238 8.25 -13.03 -4.83
C LYS A 238 6.85 -13.26 -4.29
N ALA A 239 6.43 -12.45 -3.34
CA ALA A 239 5.06 -12.40 -2.85
C ALA A 239 4.21 -11.52 -3.78
N VAL A 240 2.94 -11.92 -3.96
CA VAL A 240 1.97 -11.15 -4.73
C VAL A 240 1.84 -9.75 -4.13
N ALA A 241 1.89 -8.74 -4.99
CA ALA A 241 1.72 -7.35 -4.61
C ALA A 241 0.61 -6.72 -5.43
N THR A 242 -0.02 -5.66 -4.92
CA THR A 242 -0.70 -4.76 -5.86
C THR A 242 0.34 -4.12 -6.76
N GLU A 243 0.10 -4.15 -8.05
CA GLU A 243 1.06 -3.60 -9.00
C GLU A 243 1.40 -2.13 -8.68
N TYR A 244 2.69 -1.81 -8.73
CA TYR A 244 3.27 -0.51 -8.40
C TYR A 244 2.84 0.01 -7.02
N ASN A 245 2.92 -0.87 -6.01
CA ASN A 245 2.65 -0.61 -4.59
C ASN A 245 1.26 -0.05 -4.25
N GLY A 246 0.28 -0.25 -5.13
CA GLY A 246 -1.05 0.34 -4.96
C GLY A 246 -1.46 1.21 -6.14
N ARG A 247 -0.97 0.89 -7.36
CA ARG A 247 -1.32 1.55 -8.63
C ARG A 247 -0.94 3.04 -8.71
N ALA A 248 -0.18 3.56 -7.74
CA ALA A 248 0.24 4.96 -7.59
C ALA A 248 -0.85 6.06 -7.59
N GLY A 249 -2.14 5.72 -7.74
CA GLY A 249 -3.21 6.70 -7.91
C GLY A 249 -3.22 7.34 -9.31
N ASN A 250 -4.11 8.33 -9.51
CA ASN A 250 -4.22 9.09 -10.76
C ASN A 250 -3.84 10.55 -10.48
N PRO A 251 -2.82 11.13 -11.14
CA PRO A 251 -2.41 12.51 -10.93
C PRO A 251 -3.35 13.54 -11.55
N GLY A 252 -4.43 13.09 -12.20
CA GLY A 252 -5.27 13.92 -13.04
C GLY A 252 -4.60 14.18 -14.40
N GLY A 253 -5.40 14.58 -15.38
CA GLY A 253 -4.93 14.81 -16.74
C GLY A 253 -6.05 14.64 -17.74
N ARG A 254 -5.69 14.61 -19.03
CA ARG A 254 -6.67 14.50 -20.13
C ARG A 254 -7.12 13.07 -20.42
N HIS A 255 -6.43 12.06 -19.88
CA HIS A 255 -6.77 10.66 -20.11
C HIS A 255 -7.78 10.19 -19.08
N GLU A 256 -8.93 9.77 -19.58
CA GLU A 256 -10.02 9.21 -18.79
C GLU A 256 -10.20 7.73 -19.14
N PRO A 257 -10.62 6.88 -18.19
CA PRO A 257 -11.01 5.53 -18.54
C PRO A 257 -12.25 5.54 -19.43
N ALA A 258 -12.24 4.74 -20.48
CA ALA A 258 -13.37 4.42 -21.33
C ALA A 258 -14.34 3.45 -20.64
N LYS A 259 -13.87 2.64 -19.69
CA LYS A 259 -14.66 1.68 -18.93
C LYS A 259 -14.60 1.89 -17.43
N VAL A 260 -15.65 1.50 -16.72
CA VAL A 260 -15.71 1.58 -15.26
C VAL A 260 -15.49 0.20 -14.68
N LEU A 261 -14.57 0.08 -13.74
CA LEU A 261 -14.42 -1.12 -12.92
C LEU A 261 -15.15 -0.92 -11.58
N PRO A 262 -16.38 -1.45 -11.42
CA PRO A 262 -17.18 -1.27 -10.20
C PRO A 262 -16.75 -2.22 -9.08
N SER A 263 -15.46 -2.24 -8.74
CA SER A 263 -14.89 -3.10 -7.70
C SER A 263 -13.92 -2.33 -6.83
N THR A 264 -13.88 -2.68 -5.56
CA THR A 264 -13.43 -1.77 -4.51
C THR A 264 -12.12 -2.14 -3.87
N LEU A 265 -11.67 -3.36 -4.15
CA LEU A 265 -10.46 -3.94 -3.56
C LEU A 265 -9.55 -4.50 -4.65
N GLY A 266 -9.35 -3.68 -5.68
CA GLY A 266 -8.25 -3.84 -6.63
C GLY A 266 -6.87 -3.56 -6.04
N TYR A 267 -6.77 -3.06 -4.79
CA TYR A 267 -5.50 -2.78 -4.09
C TYR A 267 -4.86 -4.01 -3.44
N GLN A 268 -4.95 -5.16 -4.11
CA GLN A 268 -4.22 -6.38 -3.77
C GLN A 268 -3.85 -7.22 -4.99
N ARG A 269 -4.24 -6.77 -6.19
CA ARG A 269 -4.11 -7.52 -7.44
C ARG A 269 -2.99 -6.95 -8.30
N SER A 270 -2.35 -7.82 -9.06
CA SER A 270 -1.47 -7.41 -10.14
C SER A 270 -1.78 -8.10 -11.46
N SER A 271 -1.37 -7.45 -12.55
CA SER A 271 -1.50 -7.94 -13.93
C SER A 271 -0.62 -9.18 -14.19
N TRP A 272 0.51 -9.33 -13.50
CA TRP A 272 1.31 -10.56 -13.59
C TRP A 272 0.75 -11.66 -12.69
N SER A 273 0.56 -11.34 -11.41
CA SER A 273 0.42 -12.36 -10.37
C SER A 273 -1.03 -12.72 -10.04
N GLY A 274 -2.00 -11.95 -10.55
CA GLY A 274 -3.42 -12.15 -10.29
C GLY A 274 -3.82 -11.62 -8.91
N ASN A 275 -4.90 -12.18 -8.36
CA ASN A 275 -5.53 -11.70 -7.13
C ASN A 275 -5.32 -12.68 -5.95
N PRO A 276 -4.69 -12.25 -4.84
CA PRO A 276 -4.62 -13.01 -3.59
C PRO A 276 -5.94 -12.97 -2.83
N ALA A 277 -6.23 -14.02 -2.08
CA ALA A 277 -7.43 -14.11 -1.23
C ALA A 277 -7.08 -14.24 0.25
N ASN A 278 -7.98 -13.77 1.11
CA ASN A 278 -7.83 -13.92 2.55
C ASN A 278 -7.96 -15.41 2.96
N PRO A 279 -7.04 -15.96 3.76
CA PRO A 279 -7.08 -17.37 4.14
C PRO A 279 -8.23 -17.73 5.10
N TYR A 280 -8.80 -16.75 5.82
CA TYR A 280 -9.94 -16.94 6.73
C TYR A 280 -11.30 -16.86 6.01
N ASP A 281 -11.36 -16.21 4.84
CA ASP A 281 -12.53 -16.15 3.97
C ASP A 281 -12.07 -15.83 2.53
N THR A 282 -12.02 -16.85 1.67
CA THR A 282 -11.51 -16.70 0.29
C THR A 282 -12.41 -15.87 -0.63
N THR A 283 -13.61 -15.46 -0.16
CA THR A 283 -14.43 -14.47 -0.87
C THR A 283 -13.94 -13.04 -0.64
N ARG A 284 -13.02 -12.85 0.31
CA ARG A 284 -12.55 -11.54 0.75
C ARG A 284 -11.12 -11.26 0.32
N SER A 285 -10.90 -9.96 0.23
CA SER A 285 -9.63 -9.30 0.01
C SER A 285 -8.58 -9.76 1.03
N ALA A 286 -7.43 -10.23 0.54
CA ALA A 286 -6.27 -10.51 1.35
C ALA A 286 -5.81 -9.30 2.19
N SER A 287 -6.01 -8.06 1.74
CA SER A 287 -5.47 -6.88 2.42
C SER A 287 -6.06 -5.54 1.95
N LEU A 288 -5.96 -4.48 2.77
CA LEU A 288 -6.20 -3.07 2.38
C LEU A 288 -5.05 -2.42 1.60
N GLY A 289 -3.93 -3.12 1.46
CA GLY A 289 -2.70 -2.54 0.93
C GLY A 289 -1.74 -3.58 0.39
N SER A 290 -0.73 -3.07 -0.29
CA SER A 290 -0.18 -3.77 -1.44
C SER A 290 0.76 -4.93 -1.14
N SER A 291 1.24 -5.14 0.09
CA SER A 291 2.01 -6.35 0.46
C SER A 291 1.09 -7.53 0.79
N SER A 292 0.04 -7.71 -0.01
CA SER A 292 -1.04 -8.65 0.26
C SER A 292 -0.54 -10.09 0.30
N GLY A 293 0.27 -10.49 -0.69
CA GLY A 293 0.90 -11.80 -0.73
C GLY A 293 1.90 -12.02 0.41
N SER A 294 2.59 -10.98 0.89
CA SER A 294 3.53 -11.10 2.03
C SER A 294 2.79 -11.46 3.32
N GLY A 295 1.62 -10.86 3.56
CA GLY A 295 0.80 -11.20 4.72
C GLY A 295 0.18 -12.60 4.60
N VAL A 296 -0.38 -12.93 3.42
CA VAL A 296 -0.99 -14.23 3.17
C VAL A 296 0.02 -15.36 3.24
N SER A 297 1.21 -15.21 2.62
CA SER A 297 2.22 -16.27 2.55
C SER A 297 2.73 -16.69 3.93
N VAL A 298 2.91 -15.72 4.83
CA VAL A 298 3.24 -15.98 6.24
C VAL A 298 2.03 -16.59 6.96
N SER A 299 0.82 -16.06 6.75
CA SER A 299 -0.39 -16.55 7.40
C SER A 299 -0.70 -18.01 7.09
N THR A 300 -0.36 -18.47 5.88
CA THR A 300 -0.63 -19.84 5.41
C THR A 300 0.61 -20.73 5.46
N ASN A 301 1.69 -20.31 6.14
CA ASN A 301 2.97 -21.01 6.23
C ASN A 301 3.48 -21.48 4.84
N LEU A 302 3.37 -20.62 3.84
CA LEU A 302 4.04 -20.79 2.53
C LEU A 302 5.48 -20.28 2.57
N VAL A 303 5.82 -19.50 3.60
CA VAL A 303 7.16 -19.08 3.98
C VAL A 303 7.21 -18.92 5.50
N MET A 304 8.43 -18.84 6.06
CA MET A 304 8.63 -18.53 7.47
C MET A 304 8.54 -17.02 7.74
N ALA A 305 9.10 -16.22 6.83
CA ALA A 305 9.14 -14.77 6.94
C ALA A 305 8.93 -14.09 5.58
N SER A 306 8.44 -12.85 5.61
CA SER A 306 8.35 -12.01 4.42
C SER A 306 8.73 -10.57 4.68
N LEU A 307 9.37 -9.95 3.69
CA LEU A 307 9.54 -8.49 3.67
C LEU A 307 8.48 -7.86 2.76
N GLY A 308 7.75 -6.91 3.33
CA GLY A 308 6.77 -6.06 2.65
C GLY A 308 7.23 -4.61 2.57
N GLU A 309 6.45 -3.78 1.88
CA GLU A 309 6.68 -2.34 1.76
C GLU A 309 5.40 -1.58 2.11
N GLU A 310 5.56 -0.47 2.83
CA GLU A 310 4.50 0.44 3.23
C GLU A 310 4.76 1.90 2.88
N THR A 311 3.94 2.43 1.96
CA THR A 311 3.72 3.87 1.81
C THR A 311 2.71 4.41 2.83
N ARG A 312 1.62 3.66 3.08
CA ARG A 312 0.54 4.06 4.01
C ARG A 312 0.10 2.92 4.90
N ALA A 313 -0.63 1.93 4.38
CA ALA A 313 -1.11 0.79 5.15
C ALA A 313 -0.68 -0.55 4.52
N SER A 314 0.31 -0.52 3.62
CA SER A 314 0.66 -1.66 2.78
C SER A 314 1.44 -2.77 3.50
N THR A 315 1.79 -2.64 4.78
CA THR A 315 2.25 -3.76 5.62
C THR A 315 1.35 -3.97 6.84
N ARG A 316 0.86 -2.89 7.47
CA ARG A 316 -0.11 -2.98 8.58
C ARG A 316 -1.45 -3.57 8.16
N GLY A 317 -1.93 -3.22 6.96
CA GLY A 317 -3.16 -3.77 6.38
C GLY A 317 -3.08 -5.28 6.17
N PRO A 318 -2.06 -5.80 5.45
CA PRO A 318 -1.86 -7.24 5.31
C PRO A 318 -1.67 -7.94 6.65
N ALA A 319 -0.91 -7.36 7.59
CA ALA A 319 -0.70 -7.96 8.90
C ALA A 319 -2.02 -8.11 9.67
N ASN A 320 -2.83 -7.04 9.71
CA ASN A 320 -4.13 -7.02 10.36
C ASN A 320 -5.13 -8.01 9.74
N HIS A 321 -5.18 -8.11 8.41
CA HIS A 321 -6.16 -8.96 7.72
C HIS A 321 -5.79 -10.44 7.68
N ASN A 322 -4.50 -10.76 7.87
CA ASN A 322 -4.02 -12.15 7.82
C ASN A 322 -3.51 -12.65 9.18
N ALA A 323 -3.73 -11.89 10.25
CA ALA A 323 -3.34 -12.24 11.63
C ALA A 323 -1.87 -12.71 11.73
N VAL A 324 -0.97 -11.88 11.21
CA VAL A 324 0.49 -12.10 11.30
C VAL A 324 1.16 -10.97 12.07
N ALA A 325 2.30 -11.27 12.68
CA ALA A 325 3.12 -10.28 13.36
C ALA A 325 3.77 -9.33 12.33
N LEU A 326 3.97 -8.08 12.75
CA LEU A 326 4.64 -7.05 11.95
C LEU A 326 5.56 -6.23 12.84
N ILE A 327 6.83 -6.12 12.45
CA ILE A 327 7.68 -5.01 12.85
C ILE A 327 7.80 -4.07 11.66
N LEU A 328 7.36 -2.83 11.88
CA LEU A 328 7.44 -1.76 10.90
C LEU A 328 8.28 -0.64 11.49
N PRO A 329 9.61 -0.66 11.28
CA PRO A 329 10.49 0.27 11.94
C PRO A 329 10.32 1.69 11.41
N HIS A 330 11.05 2.62 12.04
CA HIS A 330 11.17 3.97 11.51
C HIS A 330 11.68 3.90 10.06
N LYS A 331 11.10 4.71 9.15
CA LYS A 331 11.45 4.69 7.71
C LYS A 331 12.95 4.77 7.45
N ALA A 332 13.62 5.51 8.30
CA ALA A 332 15.03 5.79 8.17
C ALA A 332 15.93 4.63 8.67
N MET A 333 15.35 3.62 9.34
CA MET A 333 16.05 2.36 9.64
C MET A 333 16.02 1.45 8.41
N LEU A 334 14.86 0.97 7.98
CA LEU A 334 14.79 0.09 6.81
C LEU A 334 14.29 0.84 5.57
N GLY A 335 15.26 1.28 4.76
CA GLY A 335 15.02 1.87 3.45
C GLY A 335 14.33 0.92 2.47
N PHE A 336 13.88 1.49 1.35
CA PHE A 336 13.19 0.74 0.28
C PHE A 336 13.59 1.21 -1.12
N VAL A 337 13.84 2.51 -1.33
CA VAL A 337 13.95 3.08 -2.69
C VAL A 337 15.29 2.71 -3.37
N GLY A 338 16.29 2.26 -2.61
CA GLY A 338 17.65 2.00 -3.11
C GLY A 338 17.78 0.86 -4.12
N GLY A 339 16.82 -0.06 -4.19
CA GLY A 339 16.81 -1.19 -5.13
C GLY A 339 15.41 -1.73 -5.38
N ALA A 340 14.42 -0.84 -5.47
CA ALA A 340 13.04 -1.22 -5.66
C ALA A 340 12.24 -0.13 -6.36
N ILE A 341 11.13 -0.50 -6.99
CA ILE A 341 10.15 0.46 -7.54
C ILE A 341 9.21 0.89 -6.41
N GLY A 342 9.26 2.17 -6.01
CA GLY A 342 8.39 2.78 -4.98
C GLY A 342 7.14 3.45 -5.52
N ALA A 343 6.26 3.85 -4.59
CA ALA A 343 5.09 4.67 -4.88
C ALA A 343 5.28 6.12 -4.44
N ASP A 344 5.86 6.32 -3.26
CA ASP A 344 6.06 7.66 -2.71
C ASP A 344 7.26 7.67 -1.74
N MET A 345 8.42 8.07 -2.26
CA MET A 345 9.70 8.01 -1.52
C MET A 345 9.66 8.64 -0.13
N TYR A 346 8.76 9.60 0.15
CA TYR A 346 8.69 10.27 1.44
C TYR A 346 8.06 9.40 2.54
N CYS A 347 7.30 8.39 2.15
CA CYS A 347 6.57 7.51 3.05
C CYS A 347 7.01 6.05 2.94
N ASP A 348 7.40 5.58 1.75
CA ASP A 348 7.80 4.19 1.48
C ASP A 348 8.82 3.68 2.50
N ARG A 349 8.54 2.55 3.16
CA ARG A 349 9.43 1.91 4.12
C ARG A 349 9.23 0.40 4.14
N THR A 350 10.26 -0.33 4.52
CA THR A 350 10.18 -1.80 4.59
C THR A 350 9.56 -2.26 5.91
N GLY A 351 8.71 -3.28 5.84
CA GLY A 351 8.15 -3.97 7.02
C GLY A 351 8.45 -5.46 7.01
N ILE A 352 8.56 -6.04 8.19
CA ILE A 352 8.92 -7.45 8.41
C ILE A 352 7.68 -8.19 8.90
N LEU A 353 7.25 -9.21 8.17
CA LEU A 353 6.09 -10.03 8.50
C LEU A 353 6.54 -11.44 8.86
N CYS A 354 6.14 -11.92 10.05
CA CYS A 354 6.40 -13.26 10.55
C CYS A 354 5.19 -13.78 11.33
N ARG A 355 5.19 -15.04 11.79
CA ARG A 355 4.15 -15.53 12.70
C ARG A 355 4.25 -14.93 14.11
N THR A 356 5.46 -14.56 14.54
CA THR A 356 5.73 -14.03 15.88
C THR A 356 6.51 -12.72 15.84
N ILE A 357 6.33 -11.87 16.86
CA ILE A 357 7.10 -10.62 17.01
C ILE A 357 8.59 -10.93 17.25
N ALA A 358 8.91 -12.02 17.95
CA ALA A 358 10.27 -12.45 18.19
C ALA A 358 11.01 -12.78 16.89
N ASP A 359 10.37 -13.48 15.96
CA ASP A 359 10.95 -13.74 14.64
C ASP A 359 11.10 -12.45 13.82
N CYS A 360 10.12 -11.54 13.87
CA CYS A 360 10.27 -10.22 13.23
C CYS A 360 11.50 -9.48 13.77
N ALA A 361 11.77 -9.55 15.08
CA ALA A 361 12.89 -8.89 15.73
C ALA A 361 14.23 -9.53 15.36
N ARG A 362 14.30 -10.87 15.26
CA ARG A 362 15.49 -11.58 14.74
C ARG A 362 15.80 -11.20 13.30
N VAL A 363 14.76 -11.08 12.46
CA VAL A 363 14.94 -10.61 11.08
C VAL A 363 15.44 -9.17 11.04
N LEU A 364 14.94 -8.29 11.93
CA LEU A 364 15.45 -6.92 12.03
C LEU A 364 16.95 -6.90 12.35
N ASP A 365 17.38 -7.65 13.37
CA ASP A 365 18.80 -7.81 13.71
C ASP A 365 19.62 -8.33 12.52
N ALA A 366 19.09 -9.30 11.78
CA ALA A 366 19.74 -9.84 10.59
C ALA A 366 19.82 -8.85 9.41
N LEU A 367 19.02 -7.79 9.38
CA LEU A 367 19.09 -6.79 8.30
C LEU A 367 20.19 -5.77 8.51
N GLU A 368 20.79 -5.71 9.70
CA GLU A 368 21.89 -4.80 10.00
C GLU A 368 23.18 -5.21 9.28
N ASP A 369 23.79 -4.28 8.54
CA ASP A 369 25.15 -4.42 8.06
C ASP A 369 26.16 -4.17 9.20
N PRO A 370 27.12 -5.06 9.47
CA PRO A 370 28.05 -4.91 10.58
C PRO A 370 28.92 -3.63 10.54
N VAL A 371 29.08 -3.00 9.36
CA VAL A 371 29.93 -1.82 9.18
C VAL A 371 29.09 -0.53 9.09
N ASN A 372 28.03 -0.57 8.29
CA ASN A 372 27.23 0.58 7.92
C ASN A 372 25.87 0.65 8.65
N GLY A 373 25.56 -0.34 9.49
CA GLY A 373 24.25 -0.46 10.14
C GLY A 373 23.16 -0.64 9.09
N TYR A 374 22.11 0.18 9.14
CA TYR A 374 21.03 0.13 8.15
C TYR A 374 21.16 1.16 7.01
N TYR A 375 22.33 1.76 6.83
CA TYR A 375 22.56 2.77 5.80
C TYR A 375 22.58 2.15 4.40
N ASP A 376 21.78 2.71 3.50
CA ASP A 376 21.78 2.43 2.06
C ASP A 376 22.12 3.73 1.31
N PRO A 377 23.29 3.80 0.63
CA PRO A 377 23.70 5.00 -0.11
C PRO A 377 22.78 5.36 -1.28
N ARG A 378 21.89 4.45 -1.70
CA ARG A 378 20.92 4.67 -2.78
C ARG A 378 19.55 5.10 -2.27
N ASP A 379 19.33 5.07 -0.95
CA ASP A 379 18.14 5.58 -0.27
C ASP A 379 18.53 6.72 0.70
N PRO A 380 18.31 7.99 0.32
CA PRO A 380 18.74 9.14 1.13
C PRO A 380 18.05 9.21 2.50
N PHE A 381 16.96 8.47 2.71
CA PHE A 381 16.28 8.45 4.00
C PHE A 381 16.97 7.58 5.05
N THR A 382 17.95 6.75 4.70
CA THR A 382 18.65 5.87 5.65
C THR A 382 19.79 6.55 6.42
N THR A 383 19.89 7.89 6.33
CA THR A 383 20.97 8.72 6.90
C THR A 383 20.79 9.04 8.39
N VAL A 384 20.31 8.08 9.19
CA VAL A 384 19.96 8.30 10.61
C VAL A 384 21.19 8.41 11.50
N PRO A 385 21.15 9.28 12.53
CA PRO A 385 22.16 9.25 13.60
C PRO A 385 22.24 7.87 14.26
N ARG A 386 23.44 7.31 14.36
CA ARG A 386 23.68 5.98 14.97
C ARG A 386 23.12 5.85 16.39
N SER A 387 23.01 6.95 17.14
CA SER A 387 22.40 6.98 18.48
C SER A 387 20.91 6.62 18.52
N SER A 388 20.22 6.58 17.36
CA SER A 388 18.81 6.15 17.26
C SER A 388 18.66 4.64 17.03
N ILE A 389 19.76 3.90 16.94
CA ILE A 389 19.80 2.44 16.77
C ILE A 389 20.23 1.84 18.12
N LEU A 390 19.55 0.80 18.56
CA LEU A 390 19.92 0.10 19.80
C LEU A 390 21.30 -0.55 19.65
N SER A 391 22.11 -0.49 20.71
CA SER A 391 23.40 -1.19 20.77
C SER A 391 23.27 -2.68 21.14
N THR A 392 22.05 -3.14 21.39
CA THR A 392 21.72 -4.52 21.75
C THR A 392 20.73 -5.08 20.73
N PRO A 393 20.75 -6.40 20.46
CA PRO A 393 19.84 -7.01 19.49
C PRO A 393 18.37 -6.76 19.84
N TYR A 394 17.56 -6.36 18.87
CA TYR A 394 16.12 -6.16 19.01
C TYR A 394 15.43 -7.44 19.48
N ALA A 395 15.86 -8.62 19.02
CA ALA A 395 15.31 -9.90 19.43
C ALA A 395 15.41 -10.13 20.94
N SER A 396 16.46 -9.61 21.60
CA SER A 396 16.61 -9.73 23.06
C SER A 396 15.49 -9.03 23.84
N HIS A 397 14.91 -7.97 23.28
CA HIS A 397 13.79 -7.21 23.84
C HIS A 397 12.42 -7.83 23.55
N ALA A 398 12.36 -8.85 22.68
CA ALA A 398 11.13 -9.56 22.31
C ALA A 398 11.01 -10.94 23.00
N THR A 399 11.73 -11.15 24.10
CA THR A 399 11.77 -12.43 24.83
C THR A 399 10.88 -12.47 26.08
N MET A 400 10.29 -11.33 26.47
CA MET A 400 9.53 -11.23 27.71
C MET A 400 8.33 -12.20 27.70
N PRO A 401 8.19 -13.07 28.70
CA PRO A 401 7.04 -13.95 28.78
C PRO A 401 5.77 -13.12 29.07
N GLY A 402 4.70 -13.35 28.31
CA GLY A 402 3.40 -12.69 28.49
C GLY A 402 2.60 -13.21 29.70
N THR A 403 3.27 -13.39 30.85
CA THR A 403 2.66 -13.90 32.08
C THR A 403 1.83 -12.82 32.80
N PRO A 404 0.93 -13.21 33.72
CA PRO A 404 0.14 -12.26 34.47
C PRO A 404 0.98 -11.18 35.17
N GLY A 405 0.70 -9.92 34.88
CA GLY A 405 1.41 -8.76 35.42
C GLY A 405 2.76 -8.44 34.76
N ALA A 406 3.08 -9.03 33.60
CA ALA A 406 4.33 -8.76 32.87
C ALA A 406 4.50 -7.28 32.46
N LEU A 407 3.42 -6.50 32.38
CA LEU A 407 3.40 -5.08 32.06
C LEU A 407 3.10 -4.18 33.29
N ARG A 408 3.24 -4.70 34.53
CA ARG A 408 3.10 -3.86 35.73
C ARG A 408 4.09 -2.70 35.70
N GLY A 409 3.57 -1.48 35.92
CA GLY A 409 4.35 -0.25 35.86
C GLY A 409 4.43 0.38 34.46
N VAL A 410 4.00 -0.34 33.41
CA VAL A 410 3.92 0.20 32.04
C VAL A 410 2.61 0.98 31.88
N ARG A 411 2.69 2.17 31.29
CA ARG A 411 1.55 3.04 30.96
C ARG A 411 1.30 3.03 29.45
N ILE A 412 0.11 2.57 29.04
CA ILE A 412 -0.24 2.43 27.62
C ILE A 412 -1.39 3.38 27.27
N GLY A 413 -1.16 4.23 26.28
CA GLY A 413 -2.16 5.14 25.74
C GLY A 413 -3.08 4.48 24.71
N VAL A 414 -4.38 4.44 24.94
CA VAL A 414 -5.38 3.89 24.02
C VAL A 414 -5.93 4.99 23.11
N ILE A 415 -5.71 4.89 21.79
CA ILE A 415 -6.19 5.87 20.81
C ILE A 415 -7.64 5.57 20.41
N ARG A 416 -8.61 6.21 21.08
CA ARG A 416 -10.06 6.01 20.85
C ARG A 416 -10.56 6.58 19.53
N GLU A 417 -9.89 7.59 18.98
CA GLU A 417 -10.20 8.17 17.67
C GLU A 417 -10.05 7.15 16.53
N SER A 418 -9.27 6.07 16.71
CA SER A 418 -9.18 4.98 15.73
C SER A 418 -10.28 3.93 15.89
N MET A 419 -11.15 4.08 16.91
CA MET A 419 -12.18 3.12 17.29
C MET A 419 -13.60 3.68 17.12
N VAL A 420 -13.74 4.91 16.63
CA VAL A 420 -15.05 5.51 16.33
C VAL A 420 -15.58 5.05 14.99
N TYR A 421 -16.91 4.87 14.92
CA TYR A 421 -17.61 4.37 13.73
C TYR A 421 -19.06 4.88 13.71
N PRO A 422 -19.77 4.72 12.59
CA PRO A 422 -21.15 5.21 12.48
C PRO A 422 -22.08 4.55 13.49
N ARG A 423 -22.91 5.36 14.15
CA ARG A 423 -23.91 4.84 15.10
C ARG A 423 -24.84 3.83 14.39
N GLY A 424 -25.00 2.67 15.00
CA GLY A 424 -25.83 1.59 14.46
C GLY A 424 -25.14 0.72 13.40
N SER A 425 -23.84 0.92 13.14
CA SER A 425 -23.14 0.08 12.15
C SER A 425 -22.97 -1.35 12.64
N LEU A 426 -23.51 -2.31 11.89
CA LEU A 426 -23.45 -3.73 12.23
C LEU A 426 -22.11 -4.38 11.87
N THR A 427 -21.30 -3.75 11.00
CA THR A 427 -20.02 -4.31 10.55
C THR A 427 -18.87 -4.02 11.51
N GLU A 428 -18.79 -2.80 12.03
CA GLU A 428 -17.69 -2.35 12.90
C GLU A 428 -17.97 -2.69 14.38
N THR A 429 -19.23 -2.69 14.81
CA THR A 429 -19.59 -2.91 16.23
C THR A 429 -18.95 -4.17 16.83
N PRO A 430 -18.98 -5.36 16.18
CA PRO A 430 -18.37 -6.55 16.75
C PRO A 430 -16.84 -6.44 16.88
N ILE A 431 -16.18 -5.84 15.89
CA ILE A 431 -14.71 -5.67 15.85
C ILE A 431 -14.27 -4.72 16.96
N ILE A 432 -14.91 -3.55 17.05
CA ILE A 432 -14.60 -2.55 18.08
C ILE A 432 -14.87 -3.10 19.48
N THR A 433 -15.99 -3.81 19.67
CA THR A 433 -16.34 -4.39 20.97
C THR A 433 -15.31 -5.43 21.39
N ALA A 434 -14.88 -6.30 20.48
CA ALA A 434 -13.85 -7.30 20.75
C ALA A 434 -12.52 -6.65 21.13
N VAL A 435 -12.05 -5.68 20.33
CA VAL A 435 -10.77 -5.00 20.56
C VAL A 435 -10.79 -4.17 21.85
N ALA A 436 -11.86 -3.44 22.14
CA ALA A 436 -11.98 -2.67 23.37
C ALA A 436 -11.95 -3.58 24.60
N ARG A 437 -12.64 -4.73 24.52
CA ARG A 437 -12.60 -5.75 25.57
C ARG A 437 -11.19 -6.31 25.74
N GLU A 438 -10.53 -6.68 24.64
CA GLU A 438 -9.20 -7.30 24.67
C GLU A 438 -8.12 -6.37 25.22
N ILE A 439 -8.12 -5.10 24.80
CA ILE A 439 -7.24 -4.06 25.36
C ILE A 439 -7.42 -3.99 26.88
N LYS A 440 -8.66 -3.95 27.38
CA LYS A 440 -8.93 -3.86 28.82
C LYS A 440 -8.57 -5.15 29.56
N SER A 441 -9.03 -6.31 29.08
CA SER A 441 -8.89 -7.58 29.78
C SER A 441 -7.47 -8.14 29.70
N VAL A 442 -6.78 -7.98 28.56
CA VAL A 442 -5.43 -8.51 28.35
C VAL A 442 -4.39 -7.51 28.81
N LEU A 443 -4.34 -6.31 28.22
CA LEU A 443 -3.27 -5.35 28.56
C LEU A 443 -3.45 -4.80 29.98
N GLY A 444 -4.67 -4.38 30.33
CA GLY A 444 -4.96 -3.83 31.66
C GLY A 444 -5.09 -4.91 32.74
N GLY A 445 -5.96 -5.90 32.51
CA GLY A 445 -6.28 -6.93 33.50
C GLY A 445 -5.18 -7.97 33.67
N ALA A 446 -4.96 -8.81 32.66
CA ALA A 446 -4.03 -9.94 32.75
C ALA A 446 -2.58 -9.48 32.85
N LEU A 447 -2.13 -8.59 31.97
CA LEU A 447 -0.73 -8.14 31.91
C LEU A 447 -0.44 -6.99 32.89
N GLY A 448 -1.45 -6.31 33.44
CA GLY A 448 -1.28 -5.34 34.52
C GLY A 448 -0.78 -3.95 34.11
N ALA A 449 -0.90 -3.58 32.83
CA ALA A 449 -0.56 -2.23 32.37
C ALA A 449 -1.58 -1.20 32.86
N THR A 450 -1.13 0.02 33.15
CA THR A 450 -2.04 1.15 33.37
C THR A 450 -2.50 1.68 32.03
N LEU A 451 -3.81 1.69 31.78
CA LEU A 451 -4.38 2.16 30.53
C LEU A 451 -4.86 3.61 30.67
N VAL A 452 -4.48 4.44 29.69
CA VAL A 452 -4.84 5.85 29.61
C VAL A 452 -5.51 6.12 28.27
N GLU A 453 -6.75 6.58 28.22
CA GLU A 453 -7.48 6.74 26.96
C GLU A 453 -7.55 8.19 26.46
N SER A 454 -7.44 8.37 25.15
CA SER A 454 -7.77 9.64 24.49
C SER A 454 -9.28 9.86 24.45
N THR A 455 -9.70 11.09 24.12
CA THR A 455 -11.12 11.47 24.08
C THR A 455 -11.62 11.69 22.66
N ASP A 456 -12.86 11.26 22.39
CA ASP A 456 -13.57 11.58 21.16
C ASP A 456 -15.07 11.77 21.49
N PRO A 457 -15.76 12.79 20.95
CA PRO A 457 -17.20 12.98 21.16
C PRO A 457 -18.09 11.79 20.78
N LEU A 458 -17.62 10.92 19.89
CA LEU A 458 -18.33 9.71 19.45
C LEU A 458 -17.94 8.46 20.25
N TRP A 459 -17.00 8.58 21.19
CA TRP A 459 -16.58 7.48 22.06
C TRP A 459 -17.21 7.63 23.45
N THR A 460 -17.81 6.55 23.96
CA THR A 460 -18.29 6.53 25.35
C THR A 460 -17.12 6.23 26.27
N ARG A 461 -16.78 7.19 27.14
CA ARG A 461 -15.68 7.08 28.10
C ARG A 461 -15.81 5.82 28.96
N ASP A 462 -14.70 5.13 29.16
CA ASP A 462 -14.57 4.07 30.14
C ASP A 462 -14.18 4.68 31.49
N LEU A 463 -15.09 4.62 32.48
CA LEU A 463 -14.87 5.25 33.78
C LEU A 463 -13.76 4.59 34.60
N ASP A 464 -13.36 3.36 34.23
CA ASP A 464 -12.27 2.65 34.90
C ASP A 464 -10.88 3.05 34.37
N LEU A 465 -10.81 3.85 33.29
CA LEU A 465 -9.56 4.26 32.68
C LEU A 465 -9.21 5.71 33.00
N GLU A 466 -7.90 5.96 33.14
CA GLU A 466 -7.37 7.31 33.18
C GLU A 466 -7.63 8.01 31.83
N VAL A 467 -7.87 9.31 31.84
CA VAL A 467 -8.00 10.11 30.61
C VAL A 467 -6.71 10.85 30.34
N MET A 468 -6.31 10.90 29.06
CA MET A 468 -5.17 11.69 28.62
C MET A 468 -5.37 13.17 28.96
N LYS A 469 -4.42 13.77 29.67
CA LYS A 469 -4.33 15.21 29.93
C LYS A 469 -4.09 15.98 28.63
N VAL A 470 -3.20 15.48 27.78
CA VAL A 470 -3.00 15.98 26.41
C VAL A 470 -3.30 14.85 25.44
N ASP A 471 -4.47 14.92 24.82
CA ASP A 471 -4.84 14.00 23.73
C ASP A 471 -4.37 14.54 22.37
N PHE A 472 -4.62 13.78 21.32
CA PHE A 472 -4.20 14.13 19.96
C PHE A 472 -4.82 15.43 19.48
N ARG A 473 -6.06 15.74 19.89
CA ARG A 473 -6.75 16.98 19.53
C ARG A 473 -6.07 18.19 20.15
N ARG A 474 -5.73 18.13 21.44
CA ARG A 474 -4.98 19.20 22.13
C ARG A 474 -3.57 19.36 21.57
N ALA A 475 -2.87 18.26 21.32
CA ALA A 475 -1.55 18.30 20.69
C ALA A 475 -1.60 18.91 19.29
N LEU A 476 -2.60 18.58 18.48
CA LEU A 476 -2.81 19.19 17.16
C LEU A 476 -3.10 20.69 17.25
N ALA A 477 -3.94 21.12 18.19
CA ALA A 477 -4.19 22.55 18.40
C ALA A 477 -2.91 23.34 18.71
N ARG A 478 -2.03 22.77 19.53
CA ARG A 478 -0.72 23.35 19.86
C ARG A 478 0.25 23.38 18.69
N LEU A 479 0.26 22.34 17.85
CA LEU A 479 1.33 22.12 16.87
C LEU A 479 0.99 22.52 15.44
N VAL A 480 -0.29 22.46 15.04
CA VAL A 480 -0.72 22.85 13.68
C VAL A 480 -0.31 24.29 13.33
N PRO A 481 -0.53 25.29 14.20
CA PRO A 481 -0.10 26.66 13.93
C PRO A 481 1.40 26.84 13.65
N LEU A 482 2.25 25.98 14.23
CA LEU A 482 3.71 26.07 14.11
C LEU A 482 4.25 25.29 12.90
N PHE A 483 3.76 24.07 12.70
CA PHE A 483 4.38 23.13 11.74
C PHE A 483 3.66 23.08 10.39
N MET A 484 2.36 23.35 10.36
CA MET A 484 1.56 23.23 9.14
C MET A 484 0.29 24.10 9.20
N PRO A 485 0.41 25.43 9.35
CA PRO A 485 -0.74 26.33 9.50
C PRO A 485 -1.71 26.28 8.32
N ASP A 486 -1.21 25.99 7.10
CA ASP A 486 -2.00 25.80 5.87
C ASP A 486 -3.12 24.76 6.02
N LEU A 487 -3.02 23.83 6.98
CA LEU A 487 -4.10 22.90 7.30
C LEU A 487 -5.42 23.63 7.58
N LEU A 488 -5.39 24.70 8.37
CA LEU A 488 -6.58 25.44 8.78
C LEU A 488 -7.28 26.12 7.60
N PHE A 489 -6.55 26.37 6.52
CA PHE A 489 -7.03 27.02 5.29
C PHE A 489 -7.50 26.04 4.22
N ARG A 490 -7.54 24.72 4.50
CA ARG A 490 -7.98 23.74 3.50
C ARG A 490 -9.45 23.89 3.16
N LEU A 491 -9.76 23.71 1.88
CA LEU A 491 -11.11 23.58 1.38
C LEU A 491 -11.44 22.12 1.10
N GLY A 492 -12.67 21.72 1.42
CA GLY A 492 -13.20 20.41 1.07
C GLY A 492 -13.55 20.32 -0.43
N PRO A 493 -13.97 19.13 -0.90
CA PRO A 493 -14.39 18.92 -2.29
C PRO A 493 -15.58 19.78 -2.73
N ASP A 494 -16.39 20.25 -1.77
CA ASP A 494 -17.48 21.22 -1.97
C ASP A 494 -16.99 22.67 -2.11
N GLY A 495 -15.68 22.89 -2.04
CA GLY A 495 -15.05 24.20 -2.08
C GLY A 495 -15.26 25.01 -0.80
N GLN A 496 -15.75 24.40 0.28
CA GLN A 496 -15.99 25.08 1.56
C GLN A 496 -14.85 24.81 2.56
N PRO A 497 -14.59 25.72 3.52
CA PRO A 497 -13.60 25.49 4.57
C PRO A 497 -13.79 24.15 5.28
N VAL A 498 -12.70 23.39 5.42
CA VAL A 498 -12.69 22.16 6.20
C VAL A 498 -12.95 22.47 7.67
N PHE A 499 -12.33 23.53 8.19
CA PHE A 499 -12.46 23.99 9.58
C PHE A 499 -13.38 25.21 9.64
N LYS A 500 -14.68 24.94 9.82
CA LYS A 500 -15.72 25.99 9.72
C LYS A 500 -15.63 26.99 10.86
N GLU A 501 -15.30 26.53 12.07
CA GLU A 501 -15.16 27.36 13.26
C GLU A 501 -13.98 28.32 13.14
N PHE A 502 -12.87 27.87 12.51
CA PHE A 502 -11.76 28.74 12.15
C PHE A 502 -12.22 29.83 11.17
N ALA A 503 -12.84 29.44 10.05
CA ALA A 503 -13.35 30.38 9.06
C ALA A 503 -14.43 31.33 9.64
N ALA A 504 -15.19 30.91 10.65
CA ALA A 504 -16.18 31.76 11.31
C ALA A 504 -15.54 32.78 12.26
N ALA A 505 -14.40 32.47 12.85
CA ALA A 505 -13.69 33.32 13.82
C ALA A 505 -12.85 34.42 13.15
N ILE A 506 -12.24 34.11 12.00
CA ILE A 506 -11.31 35.03 11.33
C ILE A 506 -12.03 36.03 10.41
N GLY A 507 -11.41 37.18 10.19
CA GLY A 507 -11.82 38.13 9.16
C GLY A 507 -11.60 37.59 7.74
N PRO A 508 -12.18 38.26 6.72
CA PRO A 508 -12.04 37.86 5.31
C PRO A 508 -10.58 37.61 4.92
N THR A 509 -10.27 36.35 4.57
CA THR A 509 -8.95 35.85 4.24
C THR A 509 -9.02 34.92 3.04
N GLU A 510 -8.04 35.02 2.14
CA GLU A 510 -7.95 34.14 0.97
C GLU A 510 -7.42 32.74 1.37
N PHE A 511 -8.19 31.69 1.07
CA PHE A 511 -7.82 30.29 1.37
C PHE A 511 -7.17 29.62 0.15
N LEU A 512 -7.60 30.04 -1.05
CA LEU A 512 -7.03 29.69 -2.35
C LEU A 512 -7.20 30.90 -3.27
N PRO A 513 -6.40 31.02 -4.35
CA PRO A 513 -6.54 32.12 -5.31
C PRO A 513 -7.99 32.35 -5.75
N GLY A 514 -8.51 33.55 -5.49
CA GLY A 514 -9.88 33.96 -5.80
C GLY A 514 -10.97 33.39 -4.88
N LYS A 515 -10.61 32.74 -3.77
CA LYS A 515 -11.55 32.16 -2.79
C LYS A 515 -11.30 32.69 -1.39
N THR A 516 -12.06 33.72 -1.03
CA THR A 516 -12.04 34.36 0.29
C THR A 516 -13.13 33.79 1.20
N PHE A 517 -12.74 33.43 2.43
CA PHE A 517 -13.64 33.02 3.52
C PHE A 517 -13.28 33.80 4.78
N GLY A 518 -14.15 33.79 5.80
CA GLY A 518 -13.98 34.64 6.97
C GLY A 518 -15.24 35.46 7.23
N THR A 519 -15.90 35.23 8.36
CA THR A 519 -17.07 36.04 8.78
C THR A 519 -16.84 36.74 10.11
N GLY A 520 -15.73 36.48 10.78
CA GLY A 520 -15.39 37.03 12.08
C GLY A 520 -14.51 38.27 11.99
N THR A 521 -13.81 38.56 13.07
CA THR A 521 -12.98 39.77 13.20
C THR A 521 -11.53 39.48 13.60
N MET A 522 -11.22 38.24 14.00
CA MET A 522 -9.88 37.87 14.43
C MET A 522 -8.94 37.80 13.22
N LYS A 523 -7.67 38.21 13.37
CA LYS A 523 -6.69 37.93 12.31
C LYS A 523 -6.33 36.44 12.38
N PRO A 524 -6.03 35.78 11.25
CA PRO A 524 -5.65 34.38 11.27
C PRO A 524 -4.45 34.07 12.17
N ILE A 525 -3.47 34.98 12.22
CA ILE A 525 -2.30 34.84 13.09
C ILE A 525 -2.68 34.90 14.57
N ASP A 526 -3.61 35.79 14.96
CA ASP A 526 -4.07 35.90 16.34
C ASP A 526 -4.85 34.64 16.74
N TYR A 527 -5.69 34.10 15.84
CA TYR A 527 -6.37 32.82 16.06
C TYR A 527 -5.37 31.68 16.29
N CYS A 528 -4.33 31.61 15.46
CA CYS A 528 -3.26 30.62 15.58
C CYS A 528 -2.55 30.71 16.94
N VAL A 529 -2.27 31.92 17.44
CA VAL A 529 -1.69 32.13 18.77
C VAL A 529 -2.65 31.66 19.86
N GLU A 530 -3.90 32.10 19.84
CA GLU A 530 -4.89 31.69 20.86
C GLU A 530 -5.13 30.18 20.86
N LEU A 531 -5.13 29.54 19.69
CA LEU A 531 -5.27 28.09 19.53
C LEU A 531 -4.06 27.35 20.10
N ALA A 532 -2.84 27.81 19.77
CA ALA A 532 -1.62 27.16 20.22
C ALA A 532 -1.43 27.26 21.74
N GLU A 533 -1.86 28.36 22.34
CA GLU A 533 -1.82 28.60 23.78
C GLU A 533 -3.00 27.95 24.53
N GLY A 534 -3.91 27.28 23.83
CA GLY A 534 -5.09 26.63 24.43
C GLY A 534 -6.10 27.61 25.04
N ARG A 535 -6.11 28.87 24.58
CA ARG A 535 -7.03 29.92 25.05
C ARG A 535 -8.38 29.91 24.33
N ILE A 536 -8.45 29.21 23.19
CA ILE A 536 -9.70 28.94 22.47
C ILE A 536 -9.87 27.45 22.21
N GLU A 537 -11.12 27.02 22.06
CA GLU A 537 -11.44 25.64 21.71
C GLU A 537 -11.00 25.33 20.26
N PRO A 538 -10.35 24.17 20.01
CA PRO A 538 -10.02 23.76 18.67
C PRO A 538 -11.28 23.56 17.80
N PRO A 539 -11.21 23.71 16.46
CA PRO A 539 -12.33 23.36 15.57
C PRO A 539 -12.83 21.94 15.84
N ALA A 540 -14.14 21.68 15.80
CA ALA A 540 -14.70 20.39 16.25
C ALA A 540 -14.13 19.19 15.48
N ASN A 541 -13.69 19.36 14.24
CA ASN A 541 -13.07 18.32 13.41
C ASN A 541 -11.53 18.41 13.30
N LEU A 542 -10.86 19.19 14.15
CA LEU A 542 -9.40 19.13 14.26
C LEU A 542 -9.01 17.84 15.01
N ASP A 543 -8.79 16.78 14.23
CA ASP A 543 -8.44 15.44 14.71
C ASP A 543 -7.53 14.72 13.71
N ILE A 544 -6.91 13.62 14.16
CA ILE A 544 -5.99 12.82 13.35
C ILE A 544 -6.66 12.26 12.09
N ALA A 545 -7.97 12.00 12.10
CA ALA A 545 -8.67 11.45 10.93
C ALA A 545 -8.82 12.51 9.82
N THR A 546 -9.09 13.75 10.22
CA THR A 546 -9.36 14.86 9.29
C THR A 546 -8.08 15.40 8.65
N ILE A 547 -6.97 15.47 9.39
CA ILE A 547 -5.72 16.06 8.88
C ILE A 547 -4.91 15.13 7.96
N GLN A 548 -5.26 13.83 7.92
CA GLN A 548 -4.51 12.81 7.17
C GLN A 548 -4.72 12.87 5.64
N GLU A 549 -5.65 13.69 5.14
CA GLU A 549 -5.81 13.89 3.70
C GLU A 549 -4.59 14.60 3.11
N GLN A 550 -3.98 13.98 2.10
CA GLN A 550 -2.77 14.46 1.43
C GLN A 550 -3.05 14.65 -0.06
N GLU A 551 -2.52 15.73 -0.62
CA GLU A 551 -2.45 15.90 -2.06
C GLU A 551 -1.56 14.82 -2.70
N LEU A 552 -1.74 14.45 -3.96
CA LEU A 552 -0.83 13.51 -4.61
C LEU A 552 0.49 14.21 -4.98
N ALA A 553 1.63 13.64 -4.61
CA ALA A 553 2.92 14.15 -5.05
C ALA A 553 3.34 13.51 -6.37
N PRO A 554 3.97 14.26 -7.29
CA PRO A 554 4.56 13.72 -8.52
C PRO A 554 5.73 12.74 -8.37
N THR A 555 5.98 12.20 -7.17
CA THR A 555 7.16 11.39 -6.83
C THR A 555 7.22 10.06 -7.56
N PHE A 556 6.07 9.41 -7.78
CA PHE A 556 6.00 8.17 -8.55
C PHE A 556 6.60 8.32 -9.95
N ARG A 557 6.25 9.41 -10.64
CA ARG A 557 6.77 9.73 -11.99
C ARG A 557 8.28 9.99 -11.99
N PHE A 558 8.84 10.50 -10.90
CA PHE A 558 10.27 10.70 -10.75
C PHE A 558 11.02 9.39 -10.44
N GLN A 559 10.50 8.60 -9.50
CA GLN A 559 11.16 7.39 -9.01
C GLN A 559 11.26 6.29 -10.06
N VAL A 560 10.23 6.10 -10.88
CA VAL A 560 10.21 5.03 -11.87
C VAL A 560 11.35 5.18 -12.90
N PRO A 561 11.53 6.29 -13.63
CA PRO A 561 12.68 6.47 -14.52
C PRO A 561 14.02 6.42 -13.79
N GLN A 562 14.10 6.96 -12.57
CA GLN A 562 15.33 6.89 -11.78
C GLN A 562 15.74 5.43 -11.51
N TYR A 563 14.79 4.59 -11.11
CA TYR A 563 15.01 3.16 -10.91
C TYR A 563 15.39 2.47 -12.24
N LEU A 564 14.61 2.69 -13.30
CA LEU A 564 14.82 2.04 -14.61
C LEU A 564 16.19 2.38 -15.19
N THR A 565 16.59 3.65 -15.13
CA THR A 565 17.91 4.09 -15.61
C THR A 565 19.04 3.47 -14.79
N ARG A 566 18.91 3.41 -13.45
CA ARG A 566 19.91 2.77 -12.59
C ARG A 566 20.03 1.27 -12.89
N ARG A 567 18.91 0.57 -13.05
CA ARG A 567 18.87 -0.87 -13.39
C ARG A 567 19.48 -1.14 -14.76
N ALA A 568 19.20 -0.30 -15.75
CA ALA A 568 19.78 -0.42 -17.08
C ALA A 568 21.30 -0.16 -17.08
N GLU A 569 21.77 0.80 -16.29
CA GLU A 569 23.21 1.06 -16.10
C GLU A 569 23.92 -0.13 -15.44
N ASP A 570 23.31 -0.79 -14.45
CA ASP A 570 23.88 -2.01 -13.86
C ASP A 570 24.04 -3.14 -14.90
N TRP A 571 23.08 -3.28 -15.82
CA TRP A 571 23.16 -4.26 -16.90
C TRP A 571 24.19 -3.88 -17.96
N LYS A 572 24.30 -2.58 -18.27
CA LYS A 572 25.32 -2.05 -19.17
C LYS A 572 26.74 -2.31 -18.65
N GLN A 573 26.96 -2.18 -17.35
CA GLN A 573 28.23 -2.53 -16.71
C GLN A 573 28.58 -4.01 -16.83
N ARG A 574 27.57 -4.88 -17.02
CA ARG A 574 27.72 -6.31 -17.31
C ARG A 574 27.76 -6.64 -18.80
N GLY A 575 27.74 -5.64 -19.68
CA GLY A 575 27.81 -5.82 -21.13
C GLY A 575 26.47 -6.08 -21.83
N PHE A 576 25.34 -5.87 -21.14
CA PHE A 576 24.00 -6.05 -21.71
C PHE A 576 23.27 -4.71 -21.85
N ARG A 577 22.38 -4.63 -22.83
CA ARG A 577 21.53 -3.45 -23.04
C ARG A 577 20.12 -3.77 -22.57
N GLU A 578 19.65 -3.04 -21.57
CA GLU A 578 18.23 -2.92 -21.24
C GLU A 578 17.70 -1.67 -21.94
N THR A 579 16.67 -1.85 -22.76
CA THR A 579 16.06 -0.75 -23.50
C THR A 579 14.93 -0.09 -22.73
N LEU A 580 14.26 -0.77 -21.79
CA LEU A 580 13.22 -0.24 -20.92
C LEU A 580 13.84 0.66 -19.84
N THR A 581 14.05 1.93 -20.17
CA THR A 581 14.77 2.90 -19.32
C THR A 581 13.94 4.11 -18.89
N ASP A 582 12.74 4.27 -19.44
CA ASP A 582 11.87 5.41 -19.17
C ASP A 582 10.40 5.00 -18.93
N PHE A 583 9.60 5.98 -18.52
CA PHE A 583 8.18 5.76 -18.19
C PHE A 583 7.32 5.46 -19.43
N ALA A 584 7.62 6.08 -20.58
CA ALA A 584 6.82 5.93 -21.79
C ALA A 584 6.96 4.50 -22.34
N GLN A 585 8.17 3.95 -22.33
CA GLN A 585 8.42 2.57 -22.69
C GLN A 585 7.82 1.60 -21.69
N LEU A 586 7.92 1.86 -20.39
CA LEU A 586 7.24 1.06 -19.38
C LEU A 586 5.75 0.99 -19.69
N ASN A 587 5.11 2.14 -19.92
CA ASN A 587 3.68 2.21 -20.22
C ASN A 587 3.33 1.47 -21.53
N ALA A 588 4.08 1.70 -22.60
CA ALA A 588 3.85 1.07 -23.91
C ALA A 588 4.00 -0.46 -23.89
N ARG A 589 4.81 -0.99 -22.97
CA ARG A 589 5.10 -2.42 -22.82
C ARG A 589 4.30 -3.10 -21.72
N SER A 590 3.45 -2.36 -21.00
CA SER A 590 2.66 -2.85 -19.88
C SER A 590 1.23 -3.17 -20.26
N LYS A 591 0.64 -4.14 -19.56
CA LYS A 591 -0.80 -4.35 -19.51
C LYS A 591 -1.35 -4.07 -18.12
N PHE A 592 -2.59 -3.58 -18.06
CA PHE A 592 -3.27 -3.25 -16.82
C PHE A 592 -4.58 -4.01 -16.72
N TRP A 593 -4.87 -4.58 -15.56
CA TRP A 593 -6.10 -5.34 -15.33
C TRP A 593 -7.36 -4.47 -15.27
N GLY A 594 -7.21 -3.14 -15.17
CA GLY A 594 -8.29 -2.17 -15.21
C GLY A 594 -7.96 -0.96 -16.08
N ASP A 595 -8.95 -0.49 -16.84
CA ASP A 595 -8.82 0.66 -17.74
C ASP A 595 -8.58 1.99 -17.01
N ASP A 596 -9.00 2.09 -15.76
CA ASP A 596 -8.72 3.20 -14.84
C ASP A 596 -7.23 3.38 -14.58
N GLN A 597 -6.48 2.28 -14.42
CA GLN A 597 -5.04 2.38 -14.27
C GLN A 597 -4.31 2.60 -15.57
N ARG A 598 -4.77 2.03 -16.70
CA ARG A 598 -4.25 2.41 -18.03
C ARG A 598 -4.35 3.92 -18.24
N ALA A 599 -5.50 4.51 -17.93
CA ALA A 599 -5.70 5.96 -18.03
C ALA A 599 -4.79 6.73 -17.06
N ALA A 600 -4.70 6.30 -15.80
CA ALA A 600 -3.83 6.91 -14.81
C ALA A 600 -2.34 6.86 -15.20
N PHE A 601 -1.85 5.75 -15.75
CA PHE A 601 -0.47 5.62 -16.24
C PHE A 601 -0.17 6.58 -17.40
N LYS A 602 -1.12 6.79 -18.32
CA LYS A 602 -0.97 7.82 -19.36
C LYS A 602 -0.93 9.23 -18.79
N ASN A 603 -1.74 9.53 -17.77
CA ASN A 603 -1.65 10.83 -17.08
C ASN A 603 -0.31 10.99 -16.38
N TRP A 604 0.19 9.94 -15.71
CA TRP A 604 1.52 9.94 -15.10
C TRP A 604 2.63 10.20 -16.11
N GLU A 605 2.58 9.58 -17.29
CA GLU A 605 3.56 9.77 -18.36
C GLU A 605 3.70 11.25 -18.76
N GLU A 606 2.59 11.99 -18.79
CA GLU A 606 2.51 13.41 -19.15
C GLU A 606 2.97 14.37 -18.05
N ILE A 607 3.18 13.90 -16.82
CA ILE A 607 3.72 14.73 -15.74
C ILE A 607 5.21 15.02 -16.03
N ALA A 608 5.50 16.31 -16.24
CA ALA A 608 6.84 16.80 -16.57
C ALA A 608 7.50 17.61 -15.44
N ASP A 609 6.70 18.18 -14.52
CA ASP A 609 7.19 18.94 -13.37
C ASP A 609 7.05 18.09 -12.09
N PRO A 610 8.11 17.93 -11.29
CA PRO A 610 8.02 17.22 -10.01
C PRO A 610 7.20 17.97 -8.94
N ARG A 611 6.83 19.23 -9.19
CA ARG A 611 5.96 20.05 -8.32
C ARG A 611 4.50 19.95 -8.75
N ASN A 612 3.60 20.12 -7.79
CA ASN A 612 2.20 20.36 -8.11
C ASN A 612 2.03 21.79 -8.68
N PRO A 613 0.91 22.10 -9.38
CA PRO A 613 0.61 23.46 -9.82
C PRO A 613 0.76 24.49 -8.69
N LEU A 614 1.34 25.66 -8.99
CA LEU A 614 1.70 26.68 -7.98
C LEU A 614 0.49 27.25 -7.23
N ASP A 615 -0.69 27.22 -7.86
CA ASP A 615 -1.97 27.65 -7.30
C ASP A 615 -2.71 26.54 -6.53
N GLY A 616 -2.09 25.37 -6.38
CA GLY A 616 -2.62 24.21 -5.69
C GLY A 616 -1.80 23.79 -4.46
N ARG A 617 -2.30 22.75 -3.78
CA ARG A 617 -1.61 22.11 -2.66
C ARG A 617 -0.31 21.47 -3.15
N GLN A 618 0.75 21.62 -2.37
CA GLN A 618 2.08 21.09 -2.70
C GLN A 618 2.30 19.74 -2.04
N GLY A 619 2.07 18.65 -2.77
CA GLY A 619 2.07 17.29 -2.24
C GLY A 619 3.38 16.91 -1.54
N VAL A 620 4.53 17.25 -2.12
CA VAL A 620 5.85 16.99 -1.49
C VAL A 620 5.96 17.71 -0.15
N ASN A 621 5.63 18.99 -0.10
CA ASN A 621 5.70 19.79 1.12
C ASN A 621 4.75 19.24 2.18
N GLU A 622 3.53 18.91 1.79
CA GLU A 622 2.54 18.33 2.72
C GLU A 622 3.03 17.03 3.36
N ARG A 623 3.74 16.15 2.62
CA ARG A 623 4.30 14.92 3.18
C ARG A 623 5.34 15.22 4.25
N ILE A 624 6.25 16.15 3.96
CA ILE A 624 7.35 16.50 4.87
C ILE A 624 6.78 17.17 6.12
N MET A 625 5.90 18.16 5.95
CA MET A 625 5.26 18.90 7.05
C MET A 625 4.38 17.98 7.91
N LEU A 626 3.51 17.17 7.29
CA LEU A 626 2.61 16.28 8.02
C LEU A 626 3.40 15.19 8.79
N ARG A 627 4.47 14.65 8.20
CA ARG A 627 5.35 13.70 8.89
C ARG A 627 5.99 14.31 10.14
N GLU A 628 6.50 15.55 10.03
CA GLU A 628 7.08 16.22 11.20
C GLU A 628 6.02 16.56 12.25
N LEU A 629 4.88 17.09 11.82
CA LEU A 629 3.74 17.39 12.69
C LEU A 629 3.30 16.15 13.48
N LEU A 630 2.99 15.04 12.80
CA LEU A 630 2.50 13.82 13.45
C LEU A 630 3.53 13.21 14.39
N ARG A 631 4.83 13.25 14.03
CA ARG A 631 5.90 12.81 14.94
C ARG A 631 5.92 13.62 16.24
N ARG A 632 5.71 14.94 16.17
CA ARG A 632 5.65 15.80 17.36
C ARG A 632 4.38 15.60 18.17
N VAL A 633 3.25 15.36 17.49
CA VAL A 633 1.98 15.03 18.15
C VAL A 633 2.12 13.74 18.96
N ASP A 634 2.63 12.66 18.37
CA ASP A 634 2.83 11.38 19.07
C ASP A 634 3.76 11.57 20.28
N MET A 635 4.89 12.26 20.11
CA MET A 635 5.84 12.50 21.20
C MET A 635 5.26 13.37 22.32
N MET A 636 4.52 14.43 21.98
CA MET A 636 3.87 15.30 22.97
C MET A 636 2.85 14.52 23.80
N VAL A 637 1.99 13.73 23.13
CA VAL A 637 1.00 12.89 23.81
C VAL A 637 1.69 11.87 24.72
N ILE A 638 2.76 11.22 24.25
CA ILE A 638 3.52 10.26 25.06
C ILE A 638 4.13 10.94 26.29
N LEU A 639 4.84 12.06 26.11
CA LEU A 639 5.61 12.70 27.19
C LEU A 639 4.70 13.38 28.23
N GLU A 640 3.67 14.12 27.81
CA GLU A 640 2.82 14.88 28.75
C GLU A 640 1.84 13.99 29.54
N ASN A 641 1.63 12.75 29.10
CA ASN A 641 0.83 11.75 29.82
C ASN A 641 1.68 10.68 30.52
N HIS A 642 3.01 10.76 30.39
CA HIS A 642 3.97 9.76 30.88
C HIS A 642 3.61 8.34 30.40
N LEU A 643 3.45 8.18 29.09
CA LEU A 643 3.15 6.89 28.46
C LEU A 643 4.46 6.22 28.03
N ASP A 644 4.48 4.90 28.06
CA ASP A 644 5.57 4.08 27.52
C ASP A 644 5.27 3.64 26.08
N ALA A 645 3.99 3.47 25.75
CA ALA A 645 3.55 3.04 24.43
C ALA A 645 2.14 3.55 24.10
N LEU A 646 1.80 3.53 22.81
CA LEU A 646 0.46 3.76 22.31
C LEU A 646 -0.10 2.47 21.71
N VAL A 647 -1.37 2.19 21.96
CA VAL A 647 -2.13 1.10 21.34
C VAL A 647 -3.32 1.67 20.57
N ARG A 648 -3.52 1.17 19.36
CA ARG A 648 -4.64 1.56 18.51
C ARG A 648 -5.14 0.40 17.68
N LEU A 649 -6.42 0.45 17.34
CA LEU A 649 -6.94 -0.38 16.27
C LEU A 649 -6.44 0.16 14.91
N HIS A 650 -5.90 -0.72 14.07
CA HIS A 650 -5.46 -0.31 12.73
C HIS A 650 -6.65 0.12 11.86
N THR A 651 -7.67 -0.74 11.79
CA THR A 651 -8.92 -0.49 11.05
C THR A 651 -10.07 -1.24 11.72
N PRO A 652 -11.26 -0.62 11.85
CA PRO A 652 -12.46 -1.31 12.32
C PRO A 652 -13.18 -2.08 11.20
N TRP A 653 -12.67 -2.02 9.96
CA TRP A 653 -13.32 -2.62 8.81
C TRP A 653 -12.85 -4.05 8.56
N PRO A 654 -13.77 -5.00 8.33
CA PRO A 654 -13.38 -6.30 7.83
C PRO A 654 -12.81 -6.17 6.41
N PRO A 655 -11.93 -7.10 5.97
CA PRO A 655 -11.50 -7.15 4.59
C PRO A 655 -12.72 -7.23 3.68
N GLY A 656 -12.87 -6.33 2.71
CA GLY A 656 -14.09 -6.34 1.89
C GLY A 656 -14.11 -7.50 0.90
N LYS A 657 -15.27 -7.72 0.29
CA LYS A 657 -15.49 -8.83 -0.64
C LYS A 657 -14.86 -8.54 -2.00
N ILE A 658 -14.17 -9.54 -2.57
CA ILE A 658 -13.60 -9.45 -3.92
C ILE A 658 -14.74 -9.31 -4.92
N GLY A 659 -14.70 -8.25 -5.73
CA GLY A 659 -15.78 -7.90 -6.68
C GLY A 659 -16.96 -7.16 -6.06
N GLY A 660 -17.02 -7.02 -4.74
CA GLY A 660 -18.10 -6.33 -4.04
C GLY A 660 -17.99 -4.82 -4.05
N ALA A 661 -19.10 -4.16 -3.69
CA ALA A 661 -19.19 -2.70 -3.54
C ALA A 661 -18.36 -2.18 -2.35
N HIS A 662 -18.16 -0.87 -2.31
CA HIS A 662 -17.41 -0.21 -1.24
C HIS A 662 -18.26 -0.34 0.03
N GLN A 663 -17.63 -0.56 1.17
CA GLN A 663 -18.31 -0.23 2.42
C GLN A 663 -18.71 1.26 2.37
N PRO A 664 -19.95 1.62 2.75
CA PRO A 664 -20.37 3.01 2.81
C PRO A 664 -19.34 3.78 3.66
N ARG A 665 -18.62 4.73 3.06
CA ARG A 665 -17.39 5.31 3.63
C ARG A 665 -17.58 5.80 5.07
N GLY A 666 -17.02 5.04 6.03
CA GLY A 666 -16.81 5.34 7.45
C GLY A 666 -15.72 6.36 7.79
N GLY A 667 -15.02 6.94 6.80
CA GLY A 667 -13.94 7.92 7.03
C GLY A 667 -14.43 9.31 7.48
N PRO A 668 -13.54 10.32 7.63
CA PRO A 668 -13.78 11.62 8.31
C PRO A 668 -14.97 12.46 7.80
N ARG A 669 -15.66 12.01 6.75
CA ARG A 669 -16.99 12.48 6.37
C ARG A 669 -18.08 12.25 7.43
N PHE A 670 -17.87 11.41 8.44
CA PHE A 670 -18.88 11.17 9.47
C PHE A 670 -19.14 12.36 10.40
N ARG A 671 -18.18 13.26 10.62
CA ARG A 671 -18.44 14.51 11.37
C ARG A 671 -19.20 15.57 10.56
N ARG A 672 -19.52 15.33 9.28
CA ARG A 672 -20.30 16.27 8.44
C ARG A 672 -21.82 16.06 8.48
N ALA A 673 -22.34 15.00 9.10
CA ALA A 673 -23.75 14.63 9.00
C ALA A 673 -24.56 14.89 10.29
N THR A 674 -24.70 16.16 10.68
CA THR A 674 -25.82 16.63 11.53
C THR A 674 -26.74 17.63 10.81
N SER A 675 -26.83 17.56 9.47
CA SER A 675 -27.92 18.22 8.73
C SER A 675 -28.22 17.56 7.37
N ARG A 676 -29.25 16.69 7.36
CA ARG A 676 -30.03 16.20 6.20
C ARG A 676 -29.31 15.41 5.07
N PRO A 677 -30.03 14.53 4.35
CA PRO A 677 -29.41 13.53 3.47
C PRO A 677 -29.01 14.16 2.13
N SER A 678 -27.70 14.22 1.87
CA SER A 678 -27.16 14.66 0.58
C SER A 678 -26.52 13.49 -0.18
N THR A 679 -26.98 13.34 -1.42
CA THR A 679 -26.55 12.44 -2.48
C THR A 679 -25.04 12.37 -2.72
N ILE A 680 -24.58 11.17 -3.05
CA ILE A 680 -23.23 10.75 -3.45
C ILE A 680 -22.65 11.64 -4.56
N PRO A 681 -21.38 12.10 -4.48
CA PRO A 681 -20.68 12.65 -5.65
C PRO A 681 -19.82 11.58 -6.30
N SER A 682 -20.30 11.09 -7.44
CA SER A 682 -19.50 10.53 -8.53
C SER A 682 -18.76 11.68 -9.24
N SER A 683 -17.43 11.62 -9.28
CA SER A 683 -16.62 12.48 -10.13
C SER A 683 -16.80 12.08 -11.60
N CYS A 684 -17.80 12.67 -12.26
CA CYS A 684 -17.90 12.93 -13.70
C CYS A 684 -19.27 13.56 -13.93
N CYS A 685 -19.31 14.84 -14.34
CA CYS A 685 -20.34 15.51 -15.15
C CYS A 685 -20.49 16.99 -14.78
N HIS A 686 -19.88 17.89 -15.56
CA HIS A 686 -20.25 19.30 -15.78
C HIS A 686 -19.82 19.63 -17.22
N ARG A 687 -20.54 20.36 -18.10
CA ARG A 687 -21.75 21.19 -18.04
C ARG A 687 -22.41 21.23 -19.45
N THR A 688 -23.69 21.60 -19.45
CA THR A 688 -24.66 21.95 -20.53
C THR A 688 -24.17 22.51 -21.89
N PRO A 689 -25.03 22.43 -22.93
CA PRO A 689 -25.62 23.67 -23.46
C PRO A 689 -27.16 23.63 -23.69
N ARG A 690 -27.74 24.83 -23.73
CA ARG A 690 -29.15 25.15 -24.04
C ARG A 690 -29.56 24.67 -25.45
N ALA A 691 -30.80 24.20 -25.61
CA ALA A 691 -31.66 24.55 -26.76
C ALA A 691 -33.14 24.22 -26.50
N THR A 692 -33.98 25.15 -26.91
CA THR A 692 -35.45 25.24 -26.86
C THR A 692 -36.19 24.27 -27.79
N CYS A 693 -37.38 23.81 -27.40
CA CYS A 693 -38.53 23.75 -28.33
C CYS A 693 -39.90 23.78 -27.63
N ARG A 694 -40.85 24.41 -28.33
CA ARG A 694 -42.15 24.94 -27.90
C ARG A 694 -43.29 23.90 -28.01
N ARG A 695 -44.39 24.11 -27.25
CA ARG A 695 -45.75 24.33 -27.81
C ARG A 695 -46.72 24.99 -26.78
N ARG A 696 -47.27 26.11 -27.27
CA ARG A 696 -48.30 27.11 -26.87
C ARG A 696 -49.72 26.58 -26.50
N PRO A 697 -50.78 27.42 -26.31
CA PRO A 697 -50.88 28.88 -25.96
C PRO A 697 -52.06 29.27 -25.01
N ALA A 698 -52.10 30.55 -24.57
CA ALA A 698 -53.27 31.48 -24.45
C ALA A 698 -52.90 32.58 -23.43
N ARG A 699 -53.07 33.90 -23.58
CA ARG A 699 -53.80 34.82 -24.46
C ARG A 699 -52.98 36.12 -24.62
N ARG A 700 -53.42 36.97 -25.55
CA ARG A 700 -52.75 38.13 -26.17
C ARG A 700 -53.47 39.45 -25.73
N PRO A 701 -53.15 40.66 -26.25
CA PRO A 701 -52.35 41.78 -25.68
C PRO A 701 -53.21 43.09 -25.64
N PRO A 702 -52.77 44.35 -25.97
CA PRO A 702 -51.46 45.04 -26.06
C PRO A 702 -51.42 46.42 -25.34
N SER A 703 -50.30 47.16 -25.26
CA SER A 703 -49.87 48.20 -26.23
C SER A 703 -48.82 49.16 -25.55
N PRO A 704 -48.10 50.07 -26.26
CA PRO A 704 -46.63 50.21 -26.18
C PRO A 704 -46.09 51.64 -25.87
N SER A 705 -44.79 51.85 -26.10
CA SER A 705 -44.07 53.08 -26.53
C SER A 705 -43.00 53.70 -25.58
N PRO A 706 -42.00 54.46 -26.12
CA PRO A 706 -40.56 54.18 -25.91
C PRO A 706 -39.72 55.46 -25.57
N ALA A 707 -38.41 55.42 -25.87
CA ALA A 707 -37.39 56.50 -25.91
C ALA A 707 -36.37 56.44 -24.74
N CYS A 708 -35.07 56.76 -24.88
CA CYS A 708 -34.35 57.51 -25.91
C CYS A 708 -32.81 57.25 -25.80
N ARG A 709 -32.11 57.28 -26.95
CA ARG A 709 -30.83 57.98 -27.30
C ARG A 709 -29.75 58.23 -26.20
N SER A 710 -28.43 58.25 -26.42
CA SER A 710 -27.53 58.20 -27.60
C SER A 710 -26.08 58.49 -27.14
N ARG A 711 -25.12 58.24 -28.06
CA ARG A 711 -23.70 58.71 -28.18
C ARG A 711 -22.63 57.77 -27.62
N SER A 712 -21.77 57.10 -28.41
CA SER A 712 -20.76 57.52 -29.44
C SER A 712 -19.65 58.37 -28.83
N CYS A 713 -18.35 58.05 -28.87
CA CYS A 713 -17.45 57.80 -30.00
C CYS A 713 -16.11 57.22 -29.44
N SER A 714 -15.56 56.11 -29.93
CA SER A 714 -14.54 55.97 -31.01
C SER A 714 -13.13 56.49 -30.68
N GLY A 715 -12.11 55.64 -30.85
CA GLY A 715 -10.71 56.07 -30.96
C GLY A 715 -9.68 54.94 -30.86
N ALA A 716 -9.41 54.25 -31.97
CA ALA A 716 -8.21 53.43 -32.21
C ALA A 716 -6.94 54.36 -32.24
N SER A 717 -5.67 53.96 -32.16
CA SER A 717 -4.95 52.79 -32.66
C SER A 717 -3.44 52.87 -32.29
N ARG A 718 -2.76 51.72 -32.38
CA ARG A 718 -1.36 51.50 -32.85
C ARG A 718 -0.13 51.87 -31.98
N ALA A 719 0.56 50.78 -31.59
CA ALA A 719 1.86 50.30 -32.09
C ALA A 719 3.19 50.66 -31.37
N ARG A 720 3.89 49.57 -31.00
CA ARG A 720 5.33 49.22 -31.17
C ARG A 720 6.40 49.88 -30.28
N ARG A 721 7.23 48.98 -29.71
CA ARG A 721 8.72 48.91 -29.55
C ARG A 721 9.17 48.69 -28.08
N THR A 722 9.60 47.47 -27.73
CA THR A 722 10.98 46.89 -27.68
C THR A 722 11.74 47.18 -26.38
N SER A 723 12.13 46.07 -25.72
CA SER A 723 13.39 45.78 -24.99
C SER A 723 13.84 46.68 -23.83
N SER A 724 13.85 46.10 -22.64
CA SER A 724 15.06 45.57 -21.97
C SER A 724 14.66 44.53 -20.93
#